data_AF-A0A0P7C995-F1
#
_entry.id   AF-A0A0P7C995-F1
#
_cell.length_a   1.000
_cell.length_b   1.000
_cell.length_c   1.000
_cell.angle_alpha   90.00
_cell.angle_beta   90.00
_cell.angle_gamma   90.00
#
_symmetry.space_group_name_H-M   'P 1'
#
loop_
_entity.id
_entity.type
_entity.pdbx_description
1 polymer ?
#
loop_
_entity_poly.entity_id
_entity_poly.type
_entity_poly.pdbx_seq_one_letter_code
_entity_poly.pdbx_strand_id
1 'polypeptide(L)'
;MSAADLRRPKRGRARRGPARRRRRILVAVLVFALVDLGALLLVAPSANAITCPAGQWAADYYEGTGLTGTPAGSRCDSEIYFTWTDQGPGIGGLGTENFSVRWTQTVTFPAEGTYTFTGVADDGIRVILDGTTVINGWVDQGPTAYTAEPHITAGQHQVVVEYYQHGAGSVVAFDWSGGPPPTASCEPGQWSAAYYAGRTLSGTPTLQCETAVNHDWGAGAPGVGTLGADNFSVRWIRTDTFEAGPVTFTATADDGIRVWLDNTLVIDEWRDQGTPTFTGTVPAVTAGEHTIKVEYYEAGGGAVARVSYAGAPPPAPLCQATQWSASYFAGTALAGNAVAQRCEDAVDHDWGEGTPGLAGIGADNFSARWTRTDTFQAGQVTLNATSDDGIRVYLDNILVIDEWRDQGPEPYSETVDVTAGTHTIKVEYYEKGGGALVRAGYTTTVETGVSACTSIEWSASYFNNRTLAGAPVAERCEAPLSYDFGETGPGVGGLGGYNFSARWLRTDRFRGGTTTISATADDGVRVWLDNTKVIDEWRAQGPTTFTATVPVTEGVHTVRVEYYQGDGGGLVRASYTGGGAPGPLPAPPPGGCTSNCQGSWTVLPYEAPVRSIHATVLRTGNVLLVAGSGNNQQNFENGVLTSKVWNPSTGAFADVPTADDLFCVGHTQLSDGRILLAGGTKAYPTATENYYGLDVTYIFDPIAGTYEIVGDMPGGGHWYPSLVNLGNGDVFATGGLNETGSGNVSVEMWDDSAQRWKQLNEVQQTYSYWGLYPNMILMSDGRLFYAGTHTFGNALPGTSGSEIYDLDAGTITEVAGLRDIDFRDQGGTVLLPPAQAQKVMTLGGGNSYSPLDPTAKTDIINLSTPDPSWTAGPDLAAGKMYVSPVILPDGKVFETGGAKHNYNEYAVHEASMYDPVTNTFTPMPADPLNRMYHSSAFLLPDGRVAAIGNNPSDGSFDLGISVYSPWYMNRARPTISDAPAQFNYGGNYNLTVSGGIGRATLIRPSSVTHSSDPNQRSVDLPITGTGTSISVEMPTNPNLVPPGYYMLFVQDSSGVPSVARWVHVG
;
A
#
# COMPACT_ATOMS: atom_id res chain seq x y z
N MET A 1 -0.96 25.62 78.95
CA MET A 1 -0.46 27.01 78.78
C MET A 1 -1.06 27.52 77.48
N SER A 2 -2.27 28.12 77.53
CA SER A 2 -2.56 29.57 77.52
C SER A 2 -2.36 30.20 76.13
N ALA A 3 -3.25 30.99 75.52
CA ALA A 3 -4.66 31.38 75.67
C ALA A 3 -5.03 32.32 74.48
N ALA A 4 -6.33 32.59 74.31
CA ALA A 4 -7.01 33.62 73.49
C ALA A 4 -7.27 33.26 72.01
N ASP A 5 -8.47 32.96 71.49
CA ASP A 5 -9.87 33.35 71.76
C ASP A 5 -10.27 34.75 71.21
N LEU A 6 -11.15 34.79 70.19
CA LEU A 6 -12.49 35.44 70.20
C LEU A 6 -13.03 35.95 68.83
N ARG A 7 -14.23 35.44 68.49
CA ARG A 7 -15.45 36.14 67.98
C ARG A 7 -15.70 36.44 66.47
N ARG A 8 -16.78 35.81 65.96
CA ARG A 8 -17.76 36.24 64.91
C ARG A 8 -18.42 37.62 65.25
N PRO A 9 -19.26 38.34 64.41
CA PRO A 9 -20.18 37.83 63.37
C PRO A 9 -20.62 38.76 62.15
N LYS A 10 -21.36 38.12 61.20
CA LYS A 10 -22.57 38.54 60.43
C LYS A 10 -22.59 39.69 59.38
N ARG A 11 -23.02 39.27 58.17
CA ARG A 11 -24.03 39.83 57.22
C ARG A 11 -23.84 41.23 56.59
N GLY A 12 -23.64 41.22 55.27
CA GLY A 12 -24.74 41.49 54.33
C GLY A 12 -25.02 42.93 53.87
N ARG A 13 -24.70 43.16 52.59
CA ARG A 13 -25.46 43.92 51.57
C ARG A 13 -25.57 45.45 51.67
N ALA A 14 -25.07 46.06 50.59
CA ALA A 14 -25.82 46.80 49.57
C ALA A 14 -25.66 48.33 49.48
N ARG A 15 -25.19 48.68 48.28
CA ARG A 15 -25.70 49.70 47.34
C ARG A 15 -25.50 51.19 47.64
N ARG A 16 -24.81 51.76 46.64
CA ARG A 16 -25.13 52.96 45.85
C ARG A 16 -24.99 54.31 46.55
N GLY A 17 -24.10 55.11 45.98
CA GLY A 17 -24.57 56.33 45.31
C GLY A 17 -23.56 57.46 45.20
N PRO A 18 -23.62 58.28 44.12
CA PRO A 18 -22.44 58.91 43.51
C PRO A 18 -22.57 60.43 43.34
N ALA A 19 -21.53 61.10 42.78
CA ALA A 19 -21.56 62.32 41.93
C ALA A 19 -20.21 63.07 41.98
N ARG A 20 -19.71 63.87 41.02
CA ARG A 20 -19.82 64.11 39.56
C ARG A 20 -19.13 65.47 39.28
N ARG A 21 -18.49 65.67 38.11
CA ARG A 21 -18.47 66.89 37.23
C ARG A 21 -17.35 66.76 36.17
N ARG A 22 -17.41 67.26 34.91
CA ARG A 22 -18.46 67.65 33.92
C ARG A 22 -17.78 68.22 32.63
N ARG A 23 -18.44 68.03 31.45
CA ARG A 23 -18.50 68.85 30.18
C ARG A 23 -17.80 68.25 28.93
N ARG A 24 -18.33 68.27 27.67
CA ARG A 24 -19.68 68.45 27.07
C ARG A 24 -19.60 68.31 25.49
N ILE A 25 -20.69 67.81 24.84
CA ILE A 25 -21.24 68.08 23.46
C ILE A 25 -20.88 67.06 22.32
N LEU A 26 -21.74 66.47 21.43
CA LEU A 26 -23.10 66.68 20.84
C LEU A 26 -23.71 65.28 20.38
N VAL A 27 -24.94 64.84 20.75
CA VAL A 27 -26.21 64.58 19.94
C VAL A 27 -26.08 63.61 18.73
N ALA A 28 -26.88 62.57 18.43
CA ALA A 28 -28.07 61.87 18.99
C ALA A 28 -28.19 60.45 18.34
N VAL A 29 -28.40 59.38 19.12
CA VAL A 29 -29.62 58.55 19.28
C VAL A 29 -29.87 57.48 18.19
N LEU A 30 -29.65 56.21 18.56
CA LEU A 30 -30.62 55.12 18.37
C LEU A 30 -30.51 54.11 19.52
N VAL A 31 -31.65 53.61 19.99
CA VAL A 31 -31.84 52.86 21.26
C VAL A 31 -31.91 51.36 21.01
N PHE A 32 -31.11 50.64 21.82
CA PHE A 32 -31.18 49.27 22.36
C PHE A 32 -32.24 48.26 21.88
N ALA A 33 -31.74 47.05 21.60
CA ALA A 33 -32.14 45.81 22.29
C ALA A 33 -30.90 44.93 22.57
N LEU A 34 -30.82 44.35 23.77
CA LEU A 34 -29.71 43.55 24.31
C LEU A 34 -29.69 42.10 23.78
N VAL A 35 -28.49 41.56 23.56
CA VAL A 35 -28.16 40.14 23.72
C VAL A 35 -26.81 40.03 24.45
N ASP A 36 -26.74 39.16 25.46
CA ASP A 36 -25.56 38.78 26.22
C ASP A 36 -24.43 38.28 25.30
N LEU A 37 -23.25 38.91 25.37
CA LEU A 37 -22.00 38.31 24.89
C LEU A 37 -21.27 37.70 26.09
N GLY A 38 -21.35 36.38 26.20
CA GLY A 38 -20.33 35.59 26.89
C GLY A 38 -19.02 35.74 26.11
N ALA A 39 -18.01 36.30 26.75
CA ALA A 39 -16.68 36.43 26.18
C ALA A 39 -16.07 35.03 25.99
N LEU A 40 -15.78 34.67 24.73
CA LEU A 40 -14.81 33.65 24.38
C LEU A 40 -13.50 33.99 25.09
N LEU A 41 -13.08 33.17 26.05
CA LEU A 41 -11.67 33.09 26.42
C LEU A 41 -10.97 32.29 25.32
N LEU A 42 -10.42 32.99 24.34
CA LEU A 42 -9.35 32.44 23.51
C LEU A 42 -8.13 32.25 24.42
N VAL A 43 -7.71 31.00 24.62
CA VAL A 43 -6.38 30.69 25.16
C VAL A 43 -5.39 31.19 24.12
N ALA A 44 -4.63 32.24 24.45
CA ALA A 44 -3.55 32.70 23.59
C ALA A 44 -2.45 31.61 23.54
N PRO A 45 -1.88 31.32 22.36
CA PRO A 45 -0.77 30.38 22.27
C PRO A 45 0.42 30.86 23.10
N SER A 46 1.10 29.93 23.76
CA SER A 46 2.33 30.19 24.51
C SER A 46 3.40 30.76 23.56
N ALA A 47 4.19 31.71 24.03
CA ALA A 47 5.18 32.44 23.23
C ALA A 47 6.40 31.61 22.78
N ASN A 48 6.39 30.28 22.97
CA ASN A 48 7.51 29.37 22.73
C ASN A 48 7.10 28.04 22.05
N ALA A 49 5.95 27.96 21.35
CA ALA A 49 5.54 26.72 20.69
C ALA A 49 6.61 26.25 19.69
N ILE A 50 7.22 25.09 19.97
CA ILE A 50 8.16 24.43 19.06
C ILE A 50 7.42 24.01 17.78
N THR A 51 8.06 24.18 16.62
CA THR A 51 7.51 23.73 15.34
C THR A 51 8.01 22.32 15.07
N CYS A 52 7.09 21.35 14.99
CA CYS A 52 7.40 19.95 14.74
C CYS A 52 7.06 19.53 13.31
N PRO A 53 7.75 18.51 12.75
CA PRO A 53 7.36 17.86 11.50
C PRO A 53 5.89 17.41 11.52
N ALA A 54 5.27 17.35 10.34
CA ALA A 54 3.88 16.90 10.22
C ALA A 54 3.71 15.48 10.77
N GLY A 55 2.70 15.27 11.63
CA GLY A 55 2.43 13.99 12.29
C GLY A 55 3.15 13.77 13.62
N GLN A 56 3.97 14.74 14.09
CA GLN A 56 4.59 14.70 15.43
C GLN A 56 3.92 15.66 16.41
N TRP A 57 4.03 15.32 17.70
CA TRP A 57 3.50 16.07 18.83
C TRP A 57 4.48 17.13 19.31
N ALA A 58 4.03 18.37 19.45
CA ALA A 58 4.77 19.40 20.16
C ALA A 58 4.58 19.21 21.68
N ALA A 59 5.64 18.83 22.38
CA ALA A 59 5.63 18.51 23.81
C ALA A 59 6.27 19.63 24.63
N ASP A 60 5.51 20.22 25.56
CA ASP A 60 6.00 21.17 26.56
C ASP A 60 6.05 20.52 27.95
N TYR A 61 7.22 20.48 28.57
CA TYR A 61 7.44 19.88 29.88
C TYR A 61 7.53 20.95 30.97
N TYR A 62 6.90 20.72 32.12
CA TYR A 62 6.80 21.66 33.23
C TYR A 62 7.26 21.03 34.54
N GLU A 63 7.82 21.87 35.41
CA GLU A 63 8.09 21.49 36.80
C GLU A 63 6.77 21.49 37.59
N GLY A 64 6.55 20.44 38.39
CA GLY A 64 5.32 20.22 39.14
C GLY A 64 4.16 19.66 38.30
N THR A 65 3.06 19.33 38.96
CA THR A 65 1.90 18.61 38.37
C THR A 65 0.84 19.52 37.74
N GLY A 66 1.07 20.83 37.73
CA GLY A 66 0.04 21.83 37.45
C GLY A 66 0.00 22.38 36.02
N LEU A 67 0.96 22.03 35.14
CA LEU A 67 1.14 22.67 33.83
C LEU A 67 1.19 24.21 33.90
N THR A 68 1.84 24.74 34.95
CA THR A 68 1.91 26.19 35.21
C THR A 68 3.34 26.72 35.09
N GLY A 69 3.48 27.98 34.65
CA GLY A 69 4.78 28.64 34.53
C GLY A 69 5.37 28.54 33.12
N THR A 70 6.68 28.77 33.01
CA THR A 70 7.43 28.59 31.75
C THR A 70 7.84 27.12 31.64
N PRO A 71 7.70 26.45 30.47
CA PRO A 71 8.19 25.09 30.30
C PRO A 71 9.68 24.97 30.67
N ALA A 72 10.05 23.90 31.37
CA ALA A 72 11.44 23.54 31.66
C ALA A 72 12.19 23.10 30.38
N GLY A 73 11.45 22.59 29.39
CA GLY A 73 11.95 22.31 28.05
C GLY A 73 10.83 21.84 27.13
N SER A 74 11.09 21.85 25.82
CA SER A 74 10.15 21.40 24.79
C SER A 74 10.87 20.55 23.74
N ARG A 75 10.18 19.56 23.18
CA ARG A 75 10.68 18.75 22.05
C ARG A 75 9.54 18.25 21.17
N CYS A 76 9.89 17.59 20.07
CA CYS A 76 8.94 16.88 19.23
C CYS A 76 8.96 15.39 19.54
N ASP A 77 7.79 14.82 19.78
CA ASP A 77 7.61 13.39 20.05
C ASP A 77 6.80 12.76 18.90
N SER A 78 7.22 11.60 18.39
CA SER A 78 6.52 10.88 17.31
C SER A 78 5.21 10.24 17.77
N GLU A 79 5.14 9.90 19.06
CA GLU A 79 3.98 9.30 19.71
C GLU A 79 3.90 9.73 21.18
N ILE A 80 2.77 9.43 21.84
CA ILE A 80 2.64 9.59 23.28
C ILE A 80 2.61 8.19 23.87
N TYR A 81 3.80 7.61 24.02
CA TYR A 81 4.00 6.32 24.68
C TYR A 81 5.33 6.37 25.44
N PHE A 82 5.25 6.68 26.73
CA PHE A 82 6.43 6.88 27.56
C PHE A 82 6.37 6.05 28.82
N THR A 83 7.49 5.41 29.14
CA THR A 83 7.77 4.78 30.42
C THR A 83 9.08 5.33 30.97
N TRP A 84 9.03 6.05 32.09
CA TRP A 84 10.16 6.78 32.68
C TRP A 84 10.66 6.19 34.01
N THR A 85 10.45 4.89 34.22
CA THR A 85 10.58 4.19 35.52
C THR A 85 11.84 4.50 36.32
N ASP A 86 13.00 4.68 35.66
CA ASP A 86 14.29 4.93 36.34
C ASP A 86 14.99 6.22 35.90
N GLN A 87 14.52 6.88 34.85
CA GLN A 87 15.08 8.11 34.29
C GLN A 87 13.89 8.97 33.87
N GLY A 88 13.77 10.19 34.43
CA GLY A 88 12.73 11.14 34.05
C GLY A 88 12.79 11.52 32.55
N PRO A 89 12.03 12.50 32.08
CA PRO A 89 11.84 12.75 30.64
C PRO A 89 13.09 13.21 29.86
N GLY A 90 14.27 13.29 30.48
CA GLY A 90 15.52 13.71 29.86
C GLY A 90 15.61 15.22 29.61
N ILE A 91 14.69 16.00 30.20
CA ILE A 91 14.67 17.46 30.13
C ILE A 91 15.41 18.03 31.35
N GLY A 92 16.41 18.89 31.08
CA GLY A 92 17.24 19.48 32.13
C GLY A 92 16.42 20.20 33.20
N GLY A 93 16.57 19.80 34.46
CA GLY A 93 15.85 20.37 35.60
C GLY A 93 14.61 19.57 36.03
N LEU A 94 14.19 18.54 35.29
CA LEU A 94 13.12 17.63 35.70
C LEU A 94 13.67 16.31 36.25
N GLY A 95 13.12 15.87 37.38
CA GLY A 95 13.42 14.58 38.00
C GLY A 95 12.55 13.45 37.45
N THR A 96 12.57 12.29 38.13
CA THR A 96 11.69 11.13 37.84
C THR A 96 10.27 11.32 38.34
N GLU A 97 10.02 12.32 39.18
CA GLU A 97 8.74 12.61 39.82
C GLU A 97 8.48 14.12 39.79
N ASN A 98 7.23 14.51 40.05
CA ASN A 98 6.80 15.92 40.17
C ASN A 98 7.03 16.74 38.90
N PHE A 99 6.55 16.24 37.76
CA PHE A 99 6.55 16.96 36.49
C PHE A 99 5.21 16.80 35.78
N SER A 100 4.97 17.64 34.77
CA SER A 100 3.82 17.50 33.88
C SER A 100 4.19 17.83 32.45
N VAL A 101 3.42 17.30 31.50
CA VAL A 101 3.69 17.44 30.07
C VAL A 101 2.40 17.77 29.34
N ARG A 102 2.48 18.64 28.34
CA ARG A 102 1.40 18.91 27.39
C ARG A 102 1.90 18.62 25.97
N TRP A 103 1.30 17.64 25.33
CA TRP A 103 1.46 17.37 23.90
C TRP A 103 0.35 18.04 23.12
N THR A 104 0.71 18.69 22.01
CA THR A 104 -0.25 19.33 21.10
C THR A 104 0.07 18.91 19.67
N GLN A 105 -0.95 18.44 18.93
CA GLN A 105 -0.85 18.12 17.52
C GLN A 105 -2.11 18.56 16.76
N THR A 106 -1.93 18.98 15.51
CA THR A 106 -3.03 19.06 14.54
C THR A 106 -3.12 17.74 13.79
N VAL A 107 -4.17 16.97 14.04
CA VAL A 107 -4.42 15.66 13.43
C VAL A 107 -5.41 15.83 12.27
N THR A 108 -5.11 15.25 11.12
CA THR A 108 -6.08 15.18 10.01
C THR A 108 -6.85 13.87 10.11
N PHE A 109 -8.14 13.93 10.41
CA PHE A 109 -9.03 12.78 10.37
C PHE A 109 -9.56 12.59 8.94
N PRO A 110 -9.31 11.43 8.29
CA PRO A 110 -9.57 11.25 6.86
C PRO A 110 -11.06 11.17 6.53
N ALA A 111 -11.89 10.79 7.51
CA ALA A 111 -13.33 10.66 7.37
C ALA A 111 -14.02 11.04 8.68
N GLU A 112 -15.25 11.50 8.56
CA GLU A 112 -16.09 11.77 9.72
C GLU A 112 -16.58 10.47 10.36
N GLY A 113 -16.57 10.41 11.69
CA GLY A 113 -17.04 9.23 12.41
C GLY A 113 -16.78 9.28 13.90
N THR A 114 -17.22 8.24 14.60
CA THR A 114 -16.85 8.01 16.00
C THR A 114 -15.48 7.37 16.07
N TYR A 115 -14.58 7.98 16.82
CA TYR A 115 -13.25 7.46 17.08
C TYR A 115 -13.14 7.10 18.55
N THR A 116 -12.44 6.01 18.87
CA THR A 116 -12.18 5.59 20.25
C THR A 116 -10.81 6.09 20.66
N PHE A 117 -10.79 7.09 21.52
CA PHE A 117 -9.59 7.63 22.16
C PHE A 117 -9.29 6.81 23.41
N THR A 118 -8.07 6.32 23.55
CA THR A 118 -7.61 5.55 24.72
C THR A 118 -6.38 6.24 25.31
N GLY A 119 -6.48 6.65 26.56
CA GLY A 119 -5.36 7.21 27.33
C GLY A 119 -5.05 6.32 28.53
N VAL A 120 -3.80 5.93 28.71
CA VAL A 120 -3.30 5.23 29.91
C VAL A 120 -2.36 6.18 30.64
N ALA A 121 -2.51 6.30 31.96
CA ALA A 121 -1.53 7.05 32.75
C ALA A 121 -1.36 6.47 34.16
N ASP A 122 -0.10 6.45 34.61
CA ASP A 122 0.27 6.45 36.03
C ASP A 122 0.21 7.90 36.50
N ASP A 123 -0.62 8.17 37.52
CA ASP A 123 -1.18 9.48 37.87
C ASP A 123 -2.09 10.08 36.78
N GLY A 124 -1.92 11.36 36.41
CA GLY A 124 -2.99 12.11 35.77
C GLY A 124 -2.92 12.19 34.27
N ILE A 125 -4.08 12.06 33.59
CA ILE A 125 -4.22 12.32 32.15
C ILE A 125 -5.45 13.15 31.81
N ARG A 126 -5.33 14.04 30.83
CA ARG A 126 -6.45 14.73 30.17
C ARG A 126 -6.25 14.70 28.66
N VAL A 127 -7.32 14.45 27.91
CA VAL A 127 -7.32 14.55 26.45
C VAL A 127 -8.36 15.57 26.02
N ILE A 128 -7.98 16.48 25.15
CA ILE A 128 -8.76 17.64 24.73
C ILE A 128 -8.77 17.66 23.20
N LEU A 129 -9.98 17.65 22.63
CA LEU A 129 -10.23 17.74 21.19
C LEU A 129 -10.89 19.08 20.89
N ASP A 130 -10.24 19.91 20.07
CA ASP A 130 -10.67 21.27 19.70
C ASP A 130 -11.09 22.13 20.90
N GLY A 131 -10.32 22.04 21.98
CA GLY A 131 -10.58 22.76 23.23
C GLY A 131 -11.63 22.11 24.14
N THR A 132 -12.25 21.00 23.74
CA THR A 132 -13.20 20.23 24.56
C THR A 132 -12.52 19.02 25.19
N THR A 133 -12.53 18.93 26.53
CA THR A 133 -11.97 17.76 27.22
C THR A 133 -12.85 16.52 27.00
N VAL A 134 -12.29 15.47 26.39
CA VAL A 134 -12.95 14.19 26.10
C VAL A 134 -12.55 13.08 27.08
N ILE A 135 -11.33 13.14 27.64
CA ILE A 135 -10.87 12.27 28.74
C ILE A 135 -10.40 13.16 29.89
N ASN A 136 -10.81 12.85 31.13
CA ASN A 136 -10.36 13.55 32.32
C ASN A 136 -10.14 12.61 33.51
N GLY A 137 -8.91 12.13 33.65
CA GLY A 137 -8.41 11.34 34.76
C GLY A 137 -7.29 12.07 35.51
N TRP A 138 -7.51 13.33 35.90
CA TRP A 138 -6.49 14.17 36.56
C TRP A 138 -6.41 13.91 38.07
N VAL A 139 -5.98 12.70 38.46
CA VAL A 139 -5.88 12.23 39.85
C VAL A 139 -4.66 11.35 40.06
N ASP A 140 -4.17 11.25 41.29
CA ASP A 140 -3.06 10.36 41.65
C ASP A 140 -3.55 8.91 41.69
N GLN A 141 -2.86 8.02 40.98
CA GLN A 141 -3.28 6.63 40.77
C GLN A 141 -2.18 5.80 40.11
N GLY A 142 -2.26 4.47 40.18
CA GLY A 142 -1.42 3.61 39.33
C GLY A 142 -1.85 3.62 37.87
N PRO A 143 -1.11 2.96 36.95
CA PRO A 143 -1.43 2.90 35.53
C PRO A 143 -2.89 2.53 35.26
N THR A 144 -3.68 3.49 34.78
CA THR A 144 -5.13 3.37 34.59
C THR A 144 -5.51 3.80 33.18
N ALA A 145 -6.28 2.96 32.50
CA ALA A 145 -6.80 3.25 31.16
C ALA A 145 -8.14 4.00 31.23
N TYR A 146 -8.27 5.01 30.38
CA TYR A 146 -9.49 5.78 30.13
C TYR A 146 -9.81 5.72 28.65
N THR A 147 -11.08 5.54 28.33
CA THR A 147 -11.58 5.54 26.96
C THR A 147 -12.65 6.61 26.77
N ALA A 148 -12.64 7.28 25.63
CA ALA A 148 -13.70 8.17 25.18
C ALA A 148 -14.00 7.93 23.72
N GLU A 149 -15.24 8.14 23.29
CA GLU A 149 -15.67 7.92 21.91
C GLU A 149 -16.18 9.22 21.27
N PRO A 150 -15.31 10.23 21.06
CA PRO A 150 -15.73 11.45 20.39
C PRO A 150 -16.17 11.18 18.94
N HIS A 151 -17.22 11.89 18.52
CA HIS A 151 -17.55 12.02 17.11
C HIS A 151 -16.72 13.17 16.52
N ILE A 152 -15.97 12.89 15.46
CA ILE A 152 -15.00 13.82 14.87
C ILE A 152 -15.36 14.02 13.40
N THR A 153 -15.45 15.27 12.95
CA THR A 153 -15.66 15.60 11.54
C THR A 153 -14.41 15.28 10.71
N ALA A 154 -14.55 15.12 9.39
CA ALA A 154 -13.37 14.99 8.52
C ALA A 154 -12.59 16.30 8.48
N GLY A 155 -11.26 16.22 8.40
CA GLY A 155 -10.38 17.37 8.29
C GLY A 155 -9.43 17.53 9.49
N GLN A 156 -8.89 18.73 9.65
CA GLN A 156 -7.89 19.04 10.66
C GLN A 156 -8.54 19.39 12.00
N HIS A 157 -8.11 18.69 13.05
CA HIS A 157 -8.55 18.87 14.43
C HIS A 157 -7.34 19.04 15.35
N GLN A 158 -7.46 19.87 16.37
CA GLN A 158 -6.42 19.99 17.39
C GLN A 158 -6.66 18.96 18.49
N VAL A 159 -5.67 18.09 18.71
CA VAL A 159 -5.66 17.15 19.83
C VAL A 159 -4.57 17.61 20.81
N VAL A 160 -4.96 17.76 22.07
CA VAL A 160 -4.04 18.07 23.18
C VAL A 160 -4.15 16.95 24.21
N VAL A 161 -3.01 16.39 24.59
CA VAL A 161 -2.90 15.41 25.66
C VAL A 161 -2.05 16.01 26.76
N GLU A 162 -2.54 15.93 27.98
CA GLU A 162 -1.89 16.46 29.16
C GLU A 162 -1.67 15.32 30.15
N TYR A 163 -0.49 15.30 30.76
CA TYR A 163 -0.07 14.30 31.74
C TYR A 163 0.58 14.95 32.95
N TYR A 164 0.47 14.34 34.12
CA TYR A 164 1.35 14.64 35.25
C TYR A 164 1.80 13.39 35.99
N GLN A 165 2.97 13.52 36.63
CA GLN A 165 3.56 12.53 37.50
C GLN A 165 3.80 13.11 38.90
N HIS A 166 3.30 12.43 39.94
CA HIS A 166 3.37 12.82 41.35
C HIS A 166 3.94 11.72 42.29
N GLY A 167 4.04 10.46 41.84
CA GLY A 167 4.51 9.32 42.65
C GLY A 167 5.57 8.40 41.99
N ALA A 168 5.57 7.11 42.38
CA ALA A 168 6.50 6.10 41.86
C ALA A 168 5.84 5.27 40.74
N GLY A 169 6.58 5.03 39.65
CA GLY A 169 6.05 4.48 38.40
C GLY A 169 5.59 5.62 37.49
N SER A 170 6.04 5.67 36.23
CA SER A 170 5.71 6.77 35.33
C SER A 170 5.46 6.21 33.95
N VAL A 171 4.18 6.06 33.62
CA VAL A 171 3.68 5.53 32.36
C VAL A 171 2.65 6.50 31.80
N VAL A 172 2.75 6.83 30.52
CA VAL A 172 1.69 7.50 29.80
C VAL A 172 1.61 6.94 28.38
N ALA A 173 0.41 6.60 27.95
CA ALA A 173 0.12 6.20 26.58
C ALA A 173 -1.13 6.94 26.11
N PHE A 174 -1.14 7.36 24.85
CA PHE A 174 -2.36 7.83 24.20
C PHE A 174 -2.38 7.38 22.75
N ASP A 175 -3.48 6.72 22.39
CA ASP A 175 -3.76 6.29 21.02
C ASP A 175 -5.25 6.50 20.70
N TRP A 176 -5.59 6.51 19.42
CA TRP A 176 -6.96 6.50 18.96
C TRP A 176 -7.15 5.54 17.78
N SER A 177 -8.26 4.82 17.81
CA SER A 177 -8.66 3.92 16.73
C SER A 177 -10.10 4.21 16.30
N GLY A 178 -10.56 3.53 15.26
CA GLY A 178 -11.86 3.77 14.66
C GLY A 178 -11.80 4.71 13.47
N GLY A 179 -12.98 5.15 13.04
CA GLY A 179 -13.25 5.60 11.68
C GLY A 179 -14.55 4.98 11.18
N PRO A 180 -14.97 5.27 9.94
CA PRO A 180 -16.23 4.75 9.43
C PRO A 180 -16.26 3.21 9.51
N PRO A 181 -17.34 2.61 10.03
CA PRO A 181 -17.45 1.17 10.26
C PRO A 181 -17.35 0.38 8.94
N PRO A 182 -16.96 -0.92 9.00
CA PRO A 182 -16.83 -1.75 7.82
C PRO A 182 -18.15 -1.84 7.05
N THR A 183 -18.11 -1.50 5.76
CA THR A 183 -19.25 -1.59 4.85
C THR A 183 -19.12 -2.82 3.94
N ALA A 184 -20.23 -3.50 3.68
CA ALA A 184 -20.30 -4.49 2.60
C ALA A 184 -20.07 -3.80 1.25
N SER A 185 -19.37 -4.46 0.33
CA SER A 185 -19.27 -4.00 -1.07
C SER A 185 -20.60 -4.28 -1.78
N CYS A 186 -21.50 -3.31 -1.77
CA CYS A 186 -22.85 -3.43 -2.34
C CYS A 186 -22.98 -2.76 -3.70
N GLU A 187 -23.96 -3.21 -4.48
CA GLU A 187 -24.32 -2.55 -5.74
C GLU A 187 -24.81 -1.12 -5.46
N PRO A 188 -24.56 -0.15 -6.37
CA PRO A 188 -25.05 1.22 -6.22
C PRO A 188 -26.56 1.27 -5.90
N GLY A 189 -26.93 1.99 -4.84
CA GLY A 189 -28.32 2.13 -4.37
C GLY A 189 -28.78 1.08 -3.33
N GLN A 190 -27.95 0.07 -3.03
CA GLN A 190 -28.19 -0.85 -1.91
C GLN A 190 -27.67 -0.29 -0.58
N TRP A 191 -28.24 -0.77 0.53
CA TRP A 191 -27.74 -0.55 1.88
C TRP A 191 -26.67 -1.58 2.21
N SER A 192 -25.55 -1.12 2.75
CA SER A 192 -24.60 -1.94 3.48
C SER A 192 -25.08 -2.09 4.92
N ALA A 193 -25.53 -3.29 5.29
CA ALA A 193 -25.95 -3.66 6.63
C ALA A 193 -24.81 -4.33 7.40
N ALA A 194 -24.53 -3.85 8.62
CA ALA A 194 -23.61 -4.44 9.58
C ALA A 194 -24.39 -4.88 10.82
N TYR A 195 -24.51 -6.19 11.01
CA TYR A 195 -25.23 -6.78 12.14
C TYR A 195 -24.29 -7.20 13.26
N TYR A 196 -24.57 -6.76 14.48
CA TYR A 196 -23.74 -6.98 15.68
C TYR A 196 -24.47 -7.83 16.70
N ALA A 197 -23.71 -8.68 17.40
CA ALA A 197 -24.19 -9.32 18.62
C ALA A 197 -24.19 -8.30 19.77
N GLY A 198 -25.30 -8.19 20.50
CA GLY A 198 -25.49 -7.17 21.54
C GLY A 198 -26.07 -5.85 21.01
N ARG A 199 -26.42 -4.93 21.93
CA ARG A 199 -27.16 -3.68 21.64
C ARG A 199 -26.29 -2.46 21.35
N THR A 200 -24.97 -2.61 21.42
CA THR A 200 -24.03 -1.47 21.47
C THR A 200 -23.31 -1.21 20.15
N LEU A 201 -23.67 -1.88 19.05
CA LEU A 201 -23.00 -1.74 17.74
C LEU A 201 -21.47 -1.97 17.82
N SER A 202 -21.05 -2.92 18.67
CA SER A 202 -19.64 -3.21 18.98
C SER A 202 -19.27 -4.67 18.69
N GLY A 203 -17.98 -4.95 18.51
CA GLY A 203 -17.48 -6.25 18.08
C GLY A 203 -17.51 -6.42 16.56
N THR A 204 -17.20 -7.62 16.07
CA THR A 204 -17.14 -7.93 14.63
C THR A 204 -18.54 -8.13 14.05
N PRO A 205 -19.00 -7.29 13.09
CA PRO A 205 -20.32 -7.46 12.51
C PRO A 205 -20.36 -8.54 11.42
N THR A 206 -21.55 -9.11 11.20
CA THR A 206 -21.87 -9.81 9.95
C THR A 206 -22.35 -8.80 8.91
N LEU A 207 -21.70 -8.76 7.75
CA LEU A 207 -21.99 -7.79 6.69
C LEU A 207 -22.92 -8.38 5.63
N GLN A 208 -23.89 -7.60 5.16
CA GLN A 208 -24.80 -7.98 4.09
C GLN A 208 -25.26 -6.76 3.28
N CYS A 209 -25.59 -6.96 2.01
CA CYS A 209 -26.25 -5.96 1.17
C CYS A 209 -27.77 -6.13 1.20
N GLU A 210 -28.50 -5.03 1.34
CA GLU A 210 -29.96 -5.01 1.45
C GLU A 210 -30.56 -3.95 0.54
N THR A 211 -31.69 -4.26 -0.08
CA THR A 211 -32.36 -3.33 -1.00
C THR A 211 -33.22 -2.29 -0.28
N ALA A 212 -33.61 -2.55 0.98
CA ALA A 212 -34.35 -1.64 1.83
C ALA A 212 -34.19 -1.99 3.32
N VAL A 213 -34.26 -0.99 4.19
CA VAL A 213 -34.48 -1.18 5.62
C VAL A 213 -35.99 -1.35 5.83
N ASN A 214 -36.49 -2.58 5.67
CA ASN A 214 -37.91 -2.90 5.81
C ASN A 214 -38.11 -4.26 6.46
N HIS A 215 -37.72 -4.35 7.73
CA HIS A 215 -37.69 -5.59 8.50
C HIS A 215 -38.81 -5.65 9.53
N ASP A 216 -39.34 -6.85 9.70
CA ASP A 216 -40.31 -7.24 10.72
C ASP A 216 -40.02 -8.70 11.05
N TRP A 217 -39.14 -8.89 12.03
CA TRP A 217 -38.68 -10.20 12.45
C TRP A 217 -39.63 -10.85 13.45
N GLY A 218 -40.63 -10.10 13.97
CA GLY A 218 -41.50 -10.57 15.05
C GLY A 218 -40.67 -11.03 16.25
N ALA A 219 -40.99 -12.19 16.84
CA ALA A 219 -40.19 -12.78 17.92
C ALA A 219 -38.97 -13.60 17.40
N GLY A 220 -38.53 -13.36 16.17
CA GLY A 220 -37.45 -14.08 15.48
C GLY A 220 -36.18 -13.24 15.32
N ALA A 221 -35.15 -13.85 14.74
CA ALA A 221 -33.85 -13.21 14.48
C ALA A 221 -33.69 -12.83 13.00
N PRO A 222 -32.75 -11.92 12.64
CA PRO A 222 -32.50 -11.52 11.26
C PRO A 222 -32.00 -12.62 10.29
N GLY A 223 -31.69 -13.82 10.79
CA GLY A 223 -31.24 -14.95 9.97
C GLY A 223 -29.83 -14.80 9.41
N VAL A 224 -29.09 -13.78 9.88
CA VAL A 224 -27.69 -13.50 9.53
C VAL A 224 -26.74 -13.88 10.67
N GLY A 225 -25.67 -14.60 10.33
CA GLY A 225 -24.69 -15.07 11.31
C GLY A 225 -25.31 -15.98 12.39
N THR A 226 -24.83 -15.84 13.63
CA THR A 226 -25.30 -16.60 14.81
C THR A 226 -26.17 -15.76 15.76
N LEU A 227 -26.86 -14.73 15.25
CA LEU A 227 -27.62 -13.79 16.07
C LEU A 227 -28.87 -14.44 16.67
N GLY A 228 -29.12 -14.13 17.94
CA GLY A 228 -30.36 -14.51 18.64
C GLY A 228 -31.53 -13.61 18.28
N ALA A 229 -32.74 -13.98 18.72
CA ALA A 229 -33.95 -13.20 18.50
C ALA A 229 -33.95 -11.85 19.24
N ASP A 230 -33.25 -11.78 20.36
CA ASP A 230 -33.11 -10.58 21.19
C ASP A 230 -31.63 -10.20 21.35
N ASN A 231 -31.37 -8.97 21.80
CA ASN A 231 -30.02 -8.44 22.08
C ASN A 231 -29.10 -8.47 20.85
N PHE A 232 -29.56 -7.87 19.76
CA PHE A 232 -28.73 -7.58 18.59
C PHE A 232 -28.86 -6.11 18.20
N SER A 233 -27.95 -5.64 17.35
CA SER A 233 -28.01 -4.29 16.79
C SER A 233 -27.53 -4.29 15.35
N VAL A 234 -27.98 -3.31 14.58
CA VAL A 234 -27.72 -3.23 13.14
C VAL A 234 -27.41 -1.80 12.76
N ARG A 235 -26.42 -1.61 11.89
CA ARG A 235 -26.13 -0.34 11.24
C ARG A 235 -26.26 -0.50 9.73
N TRP A 236 -27.12 0.29 9.10
CA TRP A 236 -27.22 0.40 7.66
C TRP A 236 -26.61 1.71 7.19
N ILE A 237 -25.78 1.64 6.14
CA ILE A 237 -25.20 2.79 5.46
C ILE A 237 -25.50 2.67 3.98
N ARG A 238 -25.93 3.76 3.36
CA ARG A 238 -25.97 3.92 1.91
C ARG A 238 -25.58 5.34 1.54
N THR A 239 -25.17 5.51 0.30
CA THR A 239 -25.04 6.82 -0.30
C THR A 239 -26.18 7.03 -1.29
N ASP A 240 -26.77 8.22 -1.29
CA ASP A 240 -27.85 8.57 -2.22
C ASP A 240 -27.72 10.03 -2.67
N THR A 241 -28.24 10.35 -3.84
CA THR A 241 -28.20 11.73 -4.38
C THR A 241 -29.50 12.46 -4.08
N PHE A 242 -29.40 13.64 -3.48
CA PHE A 242 -30.54 14.51 -3.18
C PHE A 242 -30.47 15.80 -3.98
N GLU A 243 -31.63 16.39 -4.24
CA GLU A 243 -31.74 17.76 -4.74
C GLU A 243 -31.76 18.75 -3.58
N ALA A 244 -31.44 20.02 -3.88
CA ALA A 244 -31.50 21.07 -2.88
C ALA A 244 -32.93 21.28 -2.39
N GLY A 245 -33.21 20.99 -1.12
CA GLY A 245 -34.57 21.07 -0.57
C GLY A 245 -34.79 20.26 0.71
N PRO A 246 -36.02 20.26 1.26
CA PRO A 246 -36.31 19.50 2.46
C PRO A 246 -36.40 17.99 2.17
N VAL A 247 -35.79 17.17 3.02
CA VAL A 247 -35.89 15.70 2.98
C VAL A 247 -36.51 15.20 4.28
N THR A 248 -37.59 14.41 4.17
CA THR A 248 -38.29 13.85 5.33
C THR A 248 -38.02 12.35 5.45
N PHE A 249 -37.47 11.92 6.57
CA PHE A 249 -37.31 10.52 6.97
C PHE A 249 -38.50 10.06 7.82
N THR A 250 -38.93 8.82 7.62
CA THR A 250 -39.93 8.10 8.42
C THR A 250 -39.34 6.78 8.88
N ALA A 251 -39.33 6.53 10.20
CA ALA A 251 -38.79 5.32 10.80
C ALA A 251 -39.81 4.66 11.72
N THR A 252 -40.00 3.35 11.62
CA THR A 252 -40.81 2.53 12.53
C THR A 252 -39.90 1.49 13.16
N ALA A 253 -39.86 1.42 14.49
CA ALA A 253 -39.01 0.46 15.18
C ALA A 253 -39.62 -0.06 16.49
N ASP A 254 -39.41 -1.34 16.79
CA ASP A 254 -39.52 -1.92 18.15
C ASP A 254 -38.13 -1.81 18.80
N ASP A 255 -38.06 -1.22 19.99
CA ASP A 255 -36.84 -0.69 20.63
C ASP A 255 -36.15 0.46 19.87
N GLY A 256 -34.80 0.48 19.82
CA GLY A 256 -34.05 1.68 19.53
C GLY A 256 -33.81 1.91 18.05
N ILE A 257 -34.05 3.13 17.54
CA ILE A 257 -33.70 3.51 16.17
C ILE A 257 -33.16 4.94 16.07
N ARG A 258 -32.15 5.14 15.22
CA ARG A 258 -31.59 6.45 14.88
C ARG A 258 -31.37 6.57 13.38
N VAL A 259 -31.57 7.77 12.83
CA VAL A 259 -31.40 8.06 11.40
C VAL A 259 -30.62 9.35 11.22
N TRP A 260 -29.61 9.33 10.36
CA TRP A 260 -28.82 10.50 9.97
C TRP A 260 -28.86 10.70 8.46
N LEU A 261 -28.81 11.97 8.06
CA LEU A 261 -28.41 12.39 6.72
C LEU A 261 -27.10 13.16 6.86
N ASP A 262 -26.07 12.65 6.21
CA ASP A 262 -24.66 12.89 6.48
C ASP A 262 -24.40 12.73 7.98
N ASN A 263 -24.26 13.86 8.68
CA ASN A 263 -23.93 13.94 10.10
C ASN A 263 -25.03 14.63 10.91
N THR A 264 -26.12 15.01 10.24
CA THR A 264 -27.29 15.57 10.91
C THR A 264 -28.16 14.43 11.41
N LEU A 265 -28.22 14.24 12.72
CA LEU A 265 -29.14 13.31 13.37
C LEU A 265 -30.59 13.80 13.18
N VAL A 266 -31.37 13.05 12.42
CA VAL A 266 -32.73 13.41 11.99
C VAL A 266 -33.80 12.77 12.87
N ILE A 267 -33.57 11.53 13.30
CA ILE A 267 -34.43 10.78 14.23
C ILE A 267 -33.51 10.17 15.30
N ASP A 268 -33.80 10.43 16.59
CA ASP A 268 -33.04 9.87 17.71
C ASP A 268 -33.96 9.25 18.76
N GLU A 269 -34.25 7.97 18.60
CA GLU A 269 -35.17 7.23 19.47
C GLU A 269 -34.45 5.98 20.02
N TRP A 270 -33.28 6.19 20.62
CA TRP A 270 -32.42 5.13 21.18
C TRP A 270 -32.81 4.73 22.61
N ARG A 271 -33.99 4.13 22.75
CA ARG A 271 -34.51 3.61 24.04
C ARG A 271 -35.41 2.40 23.81
N ASP A 272 -35.56 1.57 24.84
CA ASP A 272 -36.46 0.43 24.81
C ASP A 272 -37.93 0.92 24.70
N GLN A 273 -38.68 0.41 23.73
CA GLN A 273 -40.05 0.85 23.40
C GLN A 273 -40.77 -0.15 22.49
N GLY A 274 -42.10 -0.03 22.35
CA GLY A 274 -42.89 -0.80 21.37
C GLY A 274 -42.64 -0.36 19.91
N THR A 275 -43.58 -0.56 18.97
CA THR A 275 -43.44 -0.20 17.54
C THR A 275 -44.07 1.15 17.08
N PRO A 276 -43.74 2.33 17.63
CA PRO A 276 -44.23 3.61 17.11
C PRO A 276 -43.55 3.96 15.77
N THR A 277 -44.10 4.97 15.09
CA THR A 277 -43.51 5.54 13.87
C THR A 277 -43.12 6.99 14.13
N PHE A 278 -41.90 7.33 13.75
CA PHE A 278 -41.26 8.63 13.92
C PHE A 278 -41.03 9.27 12.57
N THR A 279 -41.08 10.61 12.53
CA THR A 279 -40.72 11.38 11.35
C THR A 279 -39.75 12.50 11.73
N GLY A 280 -38.77 12.74 10.87
CA GLY A 280 -37.81 13.83 11.02
C GLY A 280 -37.51 14.45 9.66
N THR A 281 -37.30 15.76 9.60
CA THR A 281 -37.07 16.48 8.34
C THR A 281 -35.80 17.30 8.42
N VAL A 282 -34.92 17.15 7.43
CA VAL A 282 -33.82 18.08 7.18
C VAL A 282 -34.36 19.17 6.27
N PRO A 283 -34.50 20.43 6.72
CA PRO A 283 -35.26 21.45 6.01
C PRO A 283 -34.57 22.00 4.76
N ALA A 284 -33.25 21.85 4.67
CA ALA A 284 -32.44 22.31 3.55
C ALA A 284 -31.24 21.38 3.38
N VAL A 285 -31.40 20.36 2.53
CA VAL A 285 -30.32 19.53 2.01
C VAL A 285 -29.75 20.24 0.80
N THR A 286 -28.44 20.14 0.57
CA THR A 286 -27.82 20.65 -0.66
C THR A 286 -28.07 19.69 -1.82
N ALA A 287 -27.96 20.16 -3.07
CA ALA A 287 -27.95 19.21 -4.18
C ALA A 287 -26.63 18.46 -4.20
N GLY A 288 -26.66 17.14 -4.39
CA GLY A 288 -25.46 16.32 -4.46
C GLY A 288 -25.61 14.97 -3.78
N GLU A 289 -24.49 14.28 -3.67
CA GLU A 289 -24.38 13.00 -3.01
C GLU A 289 -24.35 13.18 -1.49
N HIS A 290 -25.16 12.41 -0.77
CA HIS A 290 -25.26 12.44 0.68
C HIS A 290 -25.26 11.02 1.25
N THR A 291 -24.71 10.87 2.46
CA THR A 291 -24.70 9.59 3.17
C THR A 291 -25.94 9.45 4.04
N ILE A 292 -26.63 8.32 3.99
CA ILE A 292 -27.72 8.00 4.91
C ILE A 292 -27.24 6.89 5.83
N LYS A 293 -27.33 7.13 7.14
CA LYS A 293 -27.01 6.15 8.18
C LYS A 293 -28.26 5.84 8.98
N VAL A 294 -28.52 4.56 9.21
CA VAL A 294 -29.59 4.09 10.11
C VAL A 294 -28.97 3.15 11.12
N GLU A 295 -29.30 3.30 12.39
CA GLU A 295 -28.89 2.39 13.45
C GLU A 295 -30.10 1.89 14.21
N TYR A 296 -30.09 0.61 14.57
CA TYR A 296 -31.15 -0.08 15.27
C TYR A 296 -30.60 -0.99 16.35
N TYR A 297 -31.32 -1.16 17.45
CA TYR A 297 -31.10 -2.28 18.37
C TYR A 297 -32.42 -2.90 18.83
N GLU A 298 -32.36 -4.21 19.08
CA GLU A 298 -33.41 -4.99 19.73
C GLU A 298 -32.95 -5.40 21.14
N ALA A 299 -33.71 -5.02 22.17
CA ALA A 299 -33.49 -5.46 23.55
C ALA A 299 -34.26 -6.74 23.85
N GLY A 300 -35.53 -6.80 23.47
CA GLY A 300 -36.26 -8.05 23.34
C GLY A 300 -37.78 -7.92 23.27
N GLY A 301 -38.43 -8.92 22.70
CA GLY A 301 -39.86 -8.87 22.39
C GLY A 301 -40.12 -9.13 20.91
N GLY A 302 -40.85 -8.22 20.25
CA GLY A 302 -40.96 -8.22 18.80
C GLY A 302 -39.85 -7.33 18.24
N ALA A 303 -39.28 -7.65 17.08
CA ALA A 303 -38.24 -6.85 16.45
C ALA A 303 -38.73 -6.30 15.10
N VAL A 304 -38.80 -4.98 14.98
CA VAL A 304 -39.24 -4.26 13.77
C VAL A 304 -38.26 -3.14 13.49
N ALA A 305 -37.83 -2.98 12.24
CA ALA A 305 -37.02 -1.85 11.79
C ALA A 305 -37.37 -1.50 10.35
N ARG A 306 -38.06 -0.38 10.14
CA ARG A 306 -38.46 0.11 8.80
C ARG A 306 -38.07 1.57 8.65
N VAL A 307 -37.38 1.92 7.57
CA VAL A 307 -37.03 3.31 7.24
C VAL A 307 -37.38 3.62 5.79
N SER A 308 -37.99 4.79 5.59
CA SER A 308 -38.27 5.37 4.28
C SER A 308 -38.00 6.88 4.31
N TYR A 309 -37.80 7.51 3.15
CA TYR A 309 -37.65 8.95 3.05
C TYR A 309 -38.18 9.49 1.72
N ALA A 310 -38.65 10.73 1.72
CA ALA A 310 -39.22 11.41 0.56
C ALA A 310 -38.35 12.63 0.17
N GLY A 311 -37.96 12.69 -1.12
CA GLY A 311 -37.05 13.68 -1.69
C GLY A 311 -36.20 13.19 -2.89
N ALA A 312 -36.14 11.87 -3.12
CA ALA A 312 -35.33 11.25 -4.18
C ALA A 312 -36.08 11.15 -5.53
N PRO A 313 -35.37 11.24 -6.68
CA PRO A 313 -35.92 10.96 -8.01
C PRO A 313 -36.41 9.50 -8.15
N PRO A 314 -37.16 9.15 -9.22
CA PRO A 314 -37.49 7.76 -9.53
C PRO A 314 -36.21 6.90 -9.48
N PRO A 315 -36.25 5.65 -8.98
CA PRO A 315 -35.07 4.80 -8.95
C PRO A 315 -34.51 4.64 -10.38
N ALA A 316 -33.21 4.88 -10.53
CA ALA A 316 -32.51 4.70 -11.78
C ALA A 316 -32.73 3.27 -12.30
N PRO A 317 -33.09 3.10 -13.57
CA PRO A 317 -33.30 1.76 -14.13
C PRO A 317 -31.95 1.03 -14.23
N LEU A 318 -31.93 -0.27 -13.90
CA LEU A 318 -30.77 -1.13 -14.12
C LEU A 318 -30.63 -1.41 -15.63
N CYS A 319 -29.82 -0.59 -16.30
CA CYS A 319 -29.58 -0.73 -17.74
C CYS A 319 -28.54 -1.81 -18.03
N GLN A 320 -28.70 -2.53 -19.14
CA GLN A 320 -27.67 -3.44 -19.62
C GLN A 320 -26.40 -2.65 -19.98
N ALA A 321 -25.24 -3.30 -19.94
CA ALA A 321 -23.96 -2.65 -20.24
C ALA A 321 -23.90 -1.97 -21.64
N THR A 322 -24.77 -2.38 -22.57
CA THR A 322 -24.87 -1.81 -23.92
C THR A 322 -25.87 -0.66 -24.04
N GLN A 323 -26.54 -0.28 -22.94
CA GLN A 323 -27.65 0.70 -22.93
C GLN A 323 -27.26 1.97 -22.18
N TRP A 324 -27.83 3.09 -22.60
CA TRP A 324 -27.74 4.37 -21.93
C TRP A 324 -28.78 4.46 -20.80
N SER A 325 -28.37 5.01 -19.66
CA SER A 325 -29.30 5.47 -18.62
C SER A 325 -29.75 6.89 -18.95
N ALA A 326 -31.02 7.05 -19.32
CA ALA A 326 -31.63 8.31 -19.73
C ALA A 326 -32.47 8.92 -18.59
N SER A 327 -32.26 10.20 -18.31
CA SER A 327 -33.05 11.00 -17.37
C SER A 327 -33.64 12.21 -18.07
N TYR A 328 -34.94 12.45 -17.88
CA TYR A 328 -35.69 13.56 -18.48
C TYR A 328 -36.15 14.52 -17.40
N PHE A 329 -36.06 15.83 -17.67
CA PHE A 329 -36.32 16.92 -16.74
C PHE A 329 -37.32 17.90 -17.32
N ALA A 330 -38.17 18.47 -16.47
CA ALA A 330 -39.03 19.58 -16.86
C ALA A 330 -38.22 20.89 -16.89
N GLY A 331 -38.29 21.65 -17.98
CA GLY A 331 -37.50 22.86 -18.20
C GLY A 331 -36.15 22.60 -18.86
N THR A 332 -35.51 23.66 -19.36
CA THR A 332 -34.26 23.60 -20.14
C THR A 332 -32.99 23.57 -19.30
N ALA A 333 -33.09 23.73 -17.99
CA ALA A 333 -31.94 23.96 -17.11
C ALA A 333 -31.24 22.68 -16.63
N LEU A 334 -31.73 21.48 -16.97
CA LEU A 334 -31.29 20.21 -16.36
C LEU A 334 -31.26 20.28 -14.81
N ALA A 335 -32.24 20.96 -14.23
CA ALA A 335 -32.29 21.28 -12.80
C ALA A 335 -33.49 20.64 -12.11
N GLY A 336 -33.29 20.17 -10.87
CA GLY A 336 -34.31 19.46 -10.09
C GLY A 336 -34.43 17.98 -10.46
N ASN A 337 -35.37 17.28 -9.81
CA ASN A 337 -35.57 15.85 -10.02
C ASN A 337 -35.95 15.52 -11.47
N ALA A 338 -35.33 14.47 -12.02
CA ALA A 338 -35.77 13.87 -13.26
C ALA A 338 -37.24 13.42 -13.11
N VAL A 339 -38.10 13.89 -14.02
CA VAL A 339 -39.54 13.55 -14.01
C VAL A 339 -39.79 12.15 -14.59
N ALA A 340 -38.82 11.63 -15.36
CA ALA A 340 -38.85 10.27 -15.88
C ALA A 340 -37.42 9.75 -16.15
N GLN A 341 -37.23 8.44 -16.00
CA GLN A 341 -35.99 7.75 -16.33
C GLN A 341 -36.29 6.43 -17.06
N ARG A 342 -35.44 6.04 -18.01
CA ARG A 342 -35.54 4.77 -18.74
C ARG A 342 -34.18 4.36 -19.32
N CYS A 343 -34.04 3.09 -19.70
CA CYS A 343 -32.90 2.63 -20.48
C CYS A 343 -33.17 2.83 -21.97
N GLU A 344 -32.15 3.24 -22.71
CA GLU A 344 -32.24 3.48 -24.15
C GLU A 344 -31.06 2.87 -24.88
N ASP A 345 -31.30 2.24 -26.03
CA ASP A 345 -30.22 1.58 -26.79
C ASP A 345 -29.30 2.59 -27.51
N ALA A 346 -29.79 3.81 -27.77
CA ALA A 346 -29.04 4.88 -28.40
C ALA A 346 -29.60 6.26 -28.02
N VAL A 347 -28.76 7.30 -28.13
CA VAL A 347 -29.20 8.69 -28.14
C VAL A 347 -29.48 9.06 -29.60
N ASP A 348 -30.64 8.68 -30.12
CA ASP A 348 -31.08 8.97 -31.49
C ASP A 348 -32.60 9.25 -31.49
N HIS A 349 -32.95 10.49 -31.20
CA HIS A 349 -34.33 10.95 -31.11
C HIS A 349 -34.60 12.10 -32.07
N ASP A 350 -35.72 11.98 -32.77
CA ASP A 350 -36.30 13.03 -33.59
C ASP A 350 -37.79 13.08 -33.25
N TRP A 351 -38.13 13.97 -32.32
CA TRP A 351 -39.50 14.14 -31.83
C TRP A 351 -40.28 15.13 -32.69
N GLY A 352 -39.63 15.91 -33.56
CA GLY A 352 -40.27 17.00 -34.31
C GLY A 352 -40.98 17.97 -33.36
N GLU A 353 -42.21 18.39 -33.68
CA GLU A 353 -43.06 19.19 -32.75
C GLU A 353 -43.78 18.32 -31.69
N GLY A 354 -43.36 17.06 -31.52
CA GLY A 354 -43.95 16.07 -30.61
C GLY A 354 -43.25 16.00 -29.25
N THR A 355 -43.60 15.00 -28.43
CA THR A 355 -43.00 14.82 -27.09
C THR A 355 -42.27 13.47 -26.98
N PRO A 356 -41.32 13.32 -26.03
CA PRO A 356 -40.69 12.03 -25.70
C PRO A 356 -41.63 10.91 -25.19
N GLY A 357 -42.93 11.19 -25.07
CA GLY A 357 -43.96 10.23 -24.62
C GLY A 357 -43.94 9.95 -23.12
N LEU A 358 -43.28 10.81 -22.33
CA LEU A 358 -43.13 10.66 -20.88
C LEU A 358 -44.07 11.61 -20.13
N ALA A 359 -44.76 11.08 -19.11
CA ALA A 359 -45.65 11.90 -18.29
C ALA A 359 -44.86 13.01 -17.59
N GLY A 360 -45.31 14.26 -17.74
CA GLY A 360 -44.63 15.43 -17.16
C GLY A 360 -43.60 16.11 -18.09
N ILE A 361 -43.38 15.59 -19.30
CA ILE A 361 -42.55 16.22 -20.33
C ILE A 361 -43.44 16.73 -21.48
N GLY A 362 -43.31 18.02 -21.80
CA GLY A 362 -43.99 18.67 -22.93
C GLY A 362 -43.27 18.49 -24.26
N ALA A 363 -43.78 19.10 -25.33
CA ALA A 363 -43.09 19.15 -26.62
C ALA A 363 -41.89 20.11 -26.59
N ASP A 364 -42.04 21.21 -25.87
CA ASP A 364 -41.01 22.22 -25.66
C ASP A 364 -40.65 22.36 -24.18
N ASN A 365 -39.57 23.06 -23.88
CA ASN A 365 -39.12 23.40 -22.53
C ASN A 365 -38.85 22.16 -21.66
N PHE A 366 -38.02 21.27 -22.16
CA PHE A 366 -37.54 20.11 -21.41
C PHE A 366 -36.05 19.92 -21.60
N SER A 367 -35.47 19.03 -20.81
CA SER A 367 -34.07 18.65 -20.97
C SER A 367 -33.85 17.18 -20.64
N ALA A 368 -32.75 16.61 -21.12
CA ALA A 368 -32.43 15.21 -20.91
C ALA A 368 -30.94 14.98 -20.72
N ARG A 369 -30.59 13.94 -19.95
CA ARG A 369 -29.23 13.50 -19.70
C ARG A 369 -29.12 11.99 -19.94
N TRP A 370 -28.14 11.58 -20.73
CA TRP A 370 -27.77 10.19 -20.94
C TRP A 370 -26.38 9.91 -20.38
N THR A 371 -26.21 8.75 -19.74
CA THR A 371 -24.91 8.28 -19.23
C THR A 371 -24.70 6.82 -19.55
N ARG A 372 -23.46 6.45 -19.89
CA ARG A 372 -23.01 5.06 -20.02
C ARG A 372 -21.51 4.96 -19.75
N THR A 373 -21.03 3.74 -19.55
CA THR A 373 -19.62 3.42 -19.35
C THR A 373 -19.20 2.39 -20.40
N ASP A 374 -18.06 2.63 -21.05
CA ASP A 374 -17.50 1.73 -22.07
C ASP A 374 -16.00 1.48 -21.85
N THR A 375 -15.49 0.39 -22.41
CA THR A 375 -14.05 0.12 -22.45
C THR A 375 -13.47 0.50 -23.81
N PHE A 376 -12.48 1.39 -23.82
CA PHE A 376 -11.73 1.79 -25.00
C PHE A 376 -10.34 1.15 -25.03
N GLN A 377 -9.84 0.95 -26.25
CA GLN A 377 -8.41 0.76 -26.49
C GLN A 377 -7.75 2.15 -26.58
N ALA A 378 -6.44 2.23 -26.33
CA ALA A 378 -5.71 3.46 -26.54
C ALA A 378 -5.83 3.91 -28.02
N GLY A 379 -6.18 5.17 -28.25
CA GLY A 379 -6.47 5.69 -29.58
C GLY A 379 -7.31 6.96 -29.54
N GLN A 380 -8.01 7.24 -30.64
CA GLN A 380 -8.88 8.41 -30.75
C GLN A 380 -10.35 8.03 -30.66
N VAL A 381 -11.10 8.77 -29.87
CA VAL A 381 -12.56 8.72 -29.83
C VAL A 381 -13.08 9.99 -30.47
N THR A 382 -13.81 9.84 -31.57
CA THR A 382 -14.55 10.95 -32.19
C THR A 382 -15.97 10.93 -31.66
N LEU A 383 -16.32 11.92 -30.84
CA LEU A 383 -17.67 12.16 -30.33
C LEU A 383 -18.45 12.94 -31.37
N ASN A 384 -19.62 12.43 -31.74
CA ASN A 384 -20.53 13.06 -32.71
C ASN A 384 -21.84 13.41 -32.01
N ALA A 385 -22.34 14.62 -32.26
CA ALA A 385 -23.59 15.11 -31.72
C ALA A 385 -24.37 15.87 -32.79
N THR A 386 -25.70 15.88 -32.71
CA THR A 386 -26.57 16.73 -33.52
C THR A 386 -27.74 17.12 -32.63
N SER A 387 -28.05 18.41 -32.57
CA SER A 387 -29.09 18.92 -31.68
C SER A 387 -29.86 20.06 -32.34
N ASP A 388 -31.18 20.06 -32.22
CA ASP A 388 -32.02 21.26 -32.22
C ASP A 388 -31.97 21.81 -30.78
N ASP A 389 -31.64 23.08 -30.58
CA ASP A 389 -31.24 23.68 -29.29
C ASP A 389 -29.96 23.05 -28.66
N GLY A 390 -29.86 23.03 -27.33
CA GLY A 390 -28.56 22.91 -26.65
C GLY A 390 -28.09 21.48 -26.43
N ILE A 391 -26.78 21.25 -26.63
CA ILE A 391 -26.14 19.96 -26.37
C ILE A 391 -24.77 20.12 -25.72
N ARG A 392 -24.46 19.23 -24.76
CA ARG A 392 -23.12 19.06 -24.19
C ARG A 392 -22.73 17.59 -24.17
N VAL A 393 -21.49 17.28 -24.52
CA VAL A 393 -20.96 15.90 -24.49
C VAL A 393 -19.68 15.87 -23.67
N TYR A 394 -19.60 14.92 -22.74
CA TYR A 394 -18.47 14.74 -21.85
C TYR A 394 -17.88 13.34 -21.98
N LEU A 395 -16.57 13.25 -21.79
CA LEU A 395 -15.80 12.03 -21.63
C LEU A 395 -15.02 12.11 -20.31
N ASP A 396 -15.22 11.17 -19.40
CA ASP A 396 -14.63 11.16 -18.04
C ASP A 396 -14.81 12.48 -17.28
N ASN A 397 -16.01 13.06 -17.40
CA ASN A 397 -16.37 14.39 -16.87
C ASN A 397 -15.62 15.58 -17.48
N ILE A 398 -14.76 15.37 -18.48
CA ILE A 398 -14.18 16.45 -19.28
C ILE A 398 -15.20 16.83 -20.36
N LEU A 399 -15.56 18.12 -20.42
CA LEU A 399 -16.47 18.66 -21.42
C LEU A 399 -15.76 18.73 -22.78
N VAL A 400 -16.29 18.02 -23.78
CA VAL A 400 -15.68 17.90 -25.12
C VAL A 400 -16.46 18.72 -26.15
N ILE A 401 -17.78 18.62 -26.16
CA ILE A 401 -18.66 19.43 -27.02
C ILE A 401 -19.49 20.31 -26.09
N ASP A 402 -19.44 21.64 -26.28
CA ASP A 402 -20.20 22.61 -25.49
C ASP A 402 -20.99 23.58 -26.35
N GLU A 403 -22.19 23.17 -26.75
CA GLU A 403 -23.09 23.96 -27.59
C GLU A 403 -24.42 24.17 -26.85
N TRP A 404 -24.34 24.78 -25.67
CA TRP A 404 -25.49 25.04 -24.80
C TRP A 404 -26.22 26.35 -25.15
N ARG A 405 -26.80 26.41 -26.34
CA ARG A 405 -27.52 27.59 -26.87
C ARG A 405 -28.69 27.19 -27.76
N ASP A 406 -29.63 28.11 -27.95
CA ASP A 406 -30.76 27.92 -28.85
C ASP A 406 -30.28 27.92 -30.31
N GLN A 407 -30.67 26.93 -31.10
CA GLN A 407 -30.20 26.71 -32.47
C GLN A 407 -31.08 25.73 -33.22
N GLY A 408 -31.01 25.69 -34.56
CA GLY A 408 -31.62 24.60 -35.35
C GLY A 408 -30.76 23.33 -35.33
N PRO A 409 -31.21 22.22 -35.96
CA PRO A 409 -30.47 20.96 -36.02
C PRO A 409 -29.09 21.12 -36.67
N GLU A 410 -28.04 21.19 -35.84
CA GLU A 410 -26.65 21.39 -36.29
C GLU A 410 -25.76 20.22 -35.81
N PRO A 411 -24.91 19.64 -36.67
CA PRO A 411 -24.00 18.57 -36.30
C PRO A 411 -22.68 19.10 -35.73
N TYR A 412 -22.19 18.45 -34.68
CA TYR A 412 -20.93 18.70 -34.00
C TYR A 412 -20.10 17.42 -33.95
N SER A 413 -18.78 17.55 -34.10
CA SER A 413 -17.86 16.42 -34.03
C SER A 413 -16.55 16.89 -33.44
N GLU A 414 -16.07 16.20 -32.41
CA GLU A 414 -14.80 16.48 -31.75
C GLU A 414 -14.05 15.17 -31.49
N THR A 415 -12.72 15.20 -31.64
CA THR A 415 -11.87 14.02 -31.48
C THR A 415 -10.94 14.18 -30.29
N VAL A 416 -10.95 13.20 -29.40
CA VAL A 416 -10.17 13.19 -28.15
C VAL A 416 -9.31 11.94 -28.09
N ASP A 417 -8.05 12.09 -27.68
CA ASP A 417 -7.16 10.97 -27.41
C ASP A 417 -7.54 10.32 -26.07
N VAL A 418 -7.66 8.99 -26.07
CA VAL A 418 -8.02 8.21 -24.87
C VAL A 418 -6.96 7.16 -24.58
N THR A 419 -6.76 6.86 -23.29
CA THR A 419 -5.96 5.72 -22.82
C THR A 419 -6.75 4.42 -22.99
N ALA A 420 -6.08 3.27 -22.92
CA ALA A 420 -6.78 2.00 -22.80
C ALA A 420 -7.40 1.89 -21.40
N GLY A 421 -8.68 1.54 -21.31
CA GLY A 421 -9.36 1.46 -20.02
C GLY A 421 -10.86 1.68 -20.11
N THR A 422 -11.50 1.78 -18.96
CA THR A 422 -12.94 2.03 -18.83
C THR A 422 -13.17 3.53 -18.69
N HIS A 423 -14.05 4.08 -19.52
CA HIS A 423 -14.35 5.50 -19.64
C HIS A 423 -15.86 5.76 -19.56
N THR A 424 -16.24 6.92 -19.04
CA THR A 424 -17.66 7.31 -18.90
C THR A 424 -18.02 8.36 -19.95
N ILE A 425 -19.13 8.15 -20.66
CA ILE A 425 -19.67 9.11 -21.63
C ILE A 425 -20.97 9.68 -21.07
N LYS A 426 -21.10 11.01 -21.11
CA LYS A 426 -22.31 11.73 -20.68
C LYS A 426 -22.76 12.70 -21.76
N VAL A 427 -24.04 12.67 -22.10
CA VAL A 427 -24.69 13.59 -23.06
C VAL A 427 -25.77 14.37 -22.32
N GLU A 428 -25.79 15.68 -22.49
CA GLU A 428 -26.78 16.59 -21.92
C GLU A 428 -27.44 17.37 -23.06
N TYR A 429 -28.76 17.52 -23.00
CA TYR A 429 -29.59 18.13 -24.04
C TYR A 429 -30.67 19.03 -23.43
N TYR A 430 -31.05 20.11 -24.11
CA TYR A 430 -32.31 20.79 -23.84
C TYR A 430 -33.05 21.17 -25.12
N GLU A 431 -34.38 21.18 -25.01
CA GLU A 431 -35.32 21.71 -26.00
C GLU A 431 -36.05 22.90 -25.42
N LYS A 432 -35.99 24.05 -26.08
CA LYS A 432 -36.65 25.29 -25.66
C LYS A 432 -37.90 25.58 -26.49
N GLY A 433 -37.85 25.36 -27.80
CA GLY A 433 -39.05 25.44 -28.63
C GLY A 433 -38.81 25.25 -30.12
N GLY A 434 -39.67 24.48 -30.77
CA GLY A 434 -39.57 24.20 -32.20
C GLY A 434 -39.62 22.71 -32.49
N GLY A 435 -38.74 22.24 -33.38
CA GLY A 435 -38.52 20.81 -33.56
C GLY A 435 -37.56 20.32 -32.48
N ALA A 436 -37.82 19.15 -31.88
CA ALA A 436 -36.92 18.57 -30.89
C ALA A 436 -36.15 17.39 -31.51
N LEU A 437 -34.83 17.55 -31.68
CA LEU A 437 -33.95 16.55 -32.25
C LEU A 437 -32.66 16.44 -31.45
N VAL A 438 -32.27 15.21 -31.09
CA VAL A 438 -30.98 14.91 -30.48
C VAL A 438 -30.42 13.59 -30.99
N ARG A 439 -29.21 13.63 -31.53
CA ARG A 439 -28.42 12.45 -31.88
C ARG A 439 -27.05 12.57 -31.24
N ALA A 440 -26.58 11.54 -30.56
CA ALA A 440 -25.23 11.51 -30.02
C ALA A 440 -24.66 10.09 -30.05
N GLY A 441 -23.38 10.00 -30.36
CA GLY A 441 -22.65 8.74 -30.40
C GLY A 441 -21.16 8.98 -30.53
N TYR A 442 -20.41 7.90 -30.67
CA TYR A 442 -18.97 7.98 -30.87
C TYR A 442 -18.50 6.93 -31.85
N THR A 443 -17.41 7.25 -32.53
CA THR A 443 -16.64 6.30 -33.33
C THR A 443 -15.24 6.20 -32.75
N THR A 444 -14.75 4.98 -32.55
CA THR A 444 -13.37 4.75 -32.15
C THR A 444 -12.50 4.57 -33.38
N THR A 445 -11.43 5.36 -33.47
CA THR A 445 -10.30 5.06 -34.35
C THR A 445 -9.21 4.50 -33.45
N VAL A 446 -9.07 3.18 -33.46
CA VAL A 446 -7.91 2.55 -32.86
C VAL A 446 -6.69 3.02 -33.65
N GLU A 447 -5.63 3.48 -32.98
CA GLU A 447 -4.33 3.66 -33.64
C GLU A 447 -3.77 2.27 -33.95
N THR A 448 -4.33 1.60 -34.95
CA THR A 448 -3.79 0.36 -35.47
C THR A 448 -2.56 0.71 -36.29
N GLY A 449 -1.39 0.41 -35.73
CA GLY A 449 -0.33 -0.06 -36.60
C GLY A 449 -0.77 -1.33 -37.34
N VAL A 450 -0.06 -1.70 -38.41
CA VAL A 450 -0.21 -2.98 -39.10
C VAL A 450 -0.19 -4.09 -38.03
N SER A 451 -1.33 -4.71 -37.79
CA SER A 451 -1.60 -5.60 -36.65
C SER A 451 -0.81 -6.93 -36.65
N ALA A 452 0.08 -7.09 -37.63
CA ALA A 452 0.92 -8.27 -37.81
C ALA A 452 2.43 -8.00 -37.59
N CYS A 453 2.84 -6.78 -37.20
CA CYS A 453 4.24 -6.50 -36.91
C CYS A 453 4.69 -7.15 -35.60
N THR A 454 5.88 -7.72 -35.60
CA THR A 454 6.48 -8.31 -34.39
C THR A 454 6.91 -7.21 -33.40
N SER A 455 7.16 -7.57 -32.14
CA SER A 455 7.57 -6.62 -31.08
C SER A 455 8.90 -5.89 -31.32
N ILE A 456 9.65 -6.29 -32.35
CA ILE A 456 10.91 -5.65 -32.76
C ILE A 456 10.76 -4.80 -34.03
N GLU A 457 9.57 -4.77 -34.64
CA GLU A 457 9.26 -4.05 -35.88
C GLU A 457 8.42 -2.80 -35.61
N TRP A 458 8.63 -1.77 -36.43
CA TRP A 458 7.77 -0.61 -36.51
C TRP A 458 6.64 -0.88 -37.48
N SER A 459 5.43 -0.50 -37.11
CA SER A 459 4.36 -0.33 -38.08
C SER A 459 4.56 0.99 -38.83
N ALA A 460 4.84 0.92 -40.12
CA ALA A 460 5.01 2.09 -40.99
C ALA A 460 3.76 2.34 -41.84
N SER A 461 3.24 3.57 -41.82
CA SER A 461 2.17 4.06 -42.71
C SER A 461 2.67 5.26 -43.51
N TYR A 462 2.48 5.24 -44.83
CA TYR A 462 2.99 6.24 -45.77
C TYR A 462 1.85 7.03 -46.42
N PHE A 463 2.03 8.34 -46.59
CA PHE A 463 1.02 9.26 -47.10
C PHE A 463 1.57 10.09 -48.26
N ASN A 464 0.72 10.40 -49.24
CA ASN A 464 1.07 11.17 -50.44
C ASN A 464 0.99 12.70 -50.25
N ASN A 465 1.17 13.16 -49.02
CA ASN A 465 1.16 14.57 -48.63
C ASN A 465 2.12 14.79 -47.46
N ARG A 466 2.44 16.05 -47.14
CA ARG A 466 3.36 16.40 -46.04
C ARG A 466 2.69 16.48 -44.66
N THR A 467 1.39 16.21 -44.55
CA THR A 467 0.60 16.49 -43.35
C THR A 467 0.06 15.23 -42.68
N LEU A 468 0.41 14.04 -43.17
CA LEU A 468 -0.18 12.75 -42.77
C LEU A 468 -1.71 12.72 -42.87
N ALA A 469 -2.29 13.50 -43.78
CA ALA A 469 -3.75 13.62 -43.91
C ALA A 469 -4.31 12.50 -44.80
N GLY A 470 -5.51 12.02 -44.45
CA GLY A 470 -6.22 10.98 -45.20
C GLY A 470 -5.71 9.57 -44.93
N ALA A 471 -6.19 8.60 -45.71
CA ALA A 471 -5.76 7.21 -45.59
C ALA A 471 -4.32 7.02 -46.13
N PRO A 472 -3.50 6.16 -45.51
CA PRO A 472 -2.17 5.86 -46.01
C PRO A 472 -2.24 5.18 -47.39
N VAL A 473 -1.31 5.54 -48.27
CA VAL A 473 -1.18 4.94 -49.61
C VAL A 473 -0.40 3.62 -49.59
N ALA A 474 0.32 3.34 -48.50
CA ALA A 474 0.98 2.07 -48.24
C ALA A 474 1.23 1.90 -46.74
N GLU A 475 1.18 0.65 -46.27
CA GLU A 475 1.54 0.27 -44.91
C GLU A 475 2.39 -1.02 -44.92
N ARG A 476 3.37 -1.12 -44.03
CA ARG A 476 4.22 -2.32 -43.87
C ARG A 476 4.96 -2.34 -42.53
N CYS A 477 5.48 -3.50 -42.15
CA CYS A 477 6.37 -3.64 -41.00
C CYS A 477 7.82 -3.35 -41.37
N GLU A 478 8.55 -2.66 -40.49
CA GLU A 478 9.87 -2.12 -40.78
C GLU A 478 10.80 -2.15 -39.56
N ALA A 479 12.04 -2.65 -39.74
CA ALA A 479 13.10 -2.53 -38.73
C ALA A 479 14.49 -2.63 -39.38
N PRO A 480 15.49 -1.82 -38.96
CA PRO A 480 15.40 -0.67 -38.04
C PRO A 480 14.81 0.59 -38.71
N LEU A 481 14.40 1.59 -37.93
CA LEU A 481 13.98 2.91 -38.43
C LEU A 481 15.22 3.74 -38.82
N SER A 482 15.80 3.42 -39.97
CA SER A 482 16.99 4.08 -40.49
C SER A 482 16.99 4.06 -42.03
N TYR A 483 16.36 5.07 -42.62
CA TYR A 483 16.18 5.19 -44.06
C TYR A 483 16.95 6.36 -44.65
N ASP A 484 17.51 6.11 -45.82
CA ASP A 484 17.99 7.10 -46.78
C ASP A 484 17.22 6.85 -48.09
N PHE A 485 16.19 7.66 -48.31
CA PHE A 485 15.29 7.56 -49.46
C PHE A 485 15.88 8.21 -50.72
N GLY A 486 16.94 9.02 -50.58
CA GLY A 486 17.50 9.82 -51.65
C GLY A 486 16.44 10.64 -52.40
N GLU A 487 16.65 10.88 -53.69
CA GLU A 487 15.70 11.60 -54.56
C GLU A 487 14.58 10.70 -55.11
N THR A 488 14.61 9.39 -54.82
CA THR A 488 13.69 8.40 -55.40
C THR A 488 12.48 8.10 -54.53
N GLY A 489 12.53 8.42 -53.23
CA GLY A 489 11.44 8.19 -52.28
C GLY A 489 11.41 6.78 -51.71
N PRO A 490 10.37 6.42 -50.94
CA PRO A 490 10.34 5.20 -50.14
C PRO A 490 10.05 3.91 -50.93
N GLY A 491 9.78 4.02 -52.24
CA GLY A 491 9.53 2.87 -53.13
C GLY A 491 8.22 2.13 -52.83
N VAL A 492 7.27 2.76 -52.14
CA VAL A 492 5.96 2.19 -51.75
C VAL A 492 4.82 3.06 -52.23
N GLY A 493 3.67 2.46 -52.52
CA GLY A 493 2.42 3.19 -52.80
C GLY A 493 2.47 4.18 -53.99
N GLY A 494 3.46 4.03 -54.89
CA GLY A 494 3.68 4.97 -55.99
C GLY A 494 4.22 6.35 -55.56
N LEU A 495 4.73 6.47 -54.32
CA LEU A 495 5.31 7.71 -53.81
C LEU A 495 6.64 8.03 -54.51
N GLY A 496 6.79 9.27 -54.96
CA GLY A 496 8.06 9.82 -55.44
C GLY A 496 8.95 10.32 -54.31
N GLY A 497 10.10 10.91 -54.65
CA GLY A 497 11.07 11.44 -53.68
C GLY A 497 10.64 12.65 -52.86
N TYR A 498 9.48 13.24 -53.16
CA TYR A 498 9.08 14.54 -52.62
C TYR A 498 7.59 14.55 -52.26
N ASN A 499 7.22 15.44 -51.33
CA ASN A 499 5.84 15.69 -50.90
C ASN A 499 5.13 14.47 -50.30
N PHE A 500 5.86 13.62 -49.59
CA PHE A 500 5.30 12.50 -48.86
C PHE A 500 5.55 12.64 -47.36
N SER A 501 4.82 11.87 -46.57
CA SER A 501 5.07 11.72 -45.14
C SER A 501 4.92 10.27 -44.72
N ALA A 502 5.49 9.94 -43.57
CA ALA A 502 5.45 8.61 -43.01
C ALA A 502 5.26 8.70 -41.49
N ARG A 503 4.55 7.72 -40.95
CA ARG A 503 4.35 7.49 -39.52
C ARG A 503 4.85 6.10 -39.18
N TRP A 504 5.70 6.01 -38.17
CA TRP A 504 6.11 4.77 -37.54
C TRP A 504 5.57 4.70 -36.13
N LEU A 505 4.96 3.57 -35.80
CA LEU A 505 4.43 3.28 -34.48
C LEU A 505 5.02 1.97 -33.98
N ARG A 506 5.49 1.95 -32.73
CA ARG A 506 5.95 0.75 -32.05
C ARG A 506 5.66 0.86 -30.56
N THR A 507 5.42 -0.27 -29.93
CA THR A 507 5.32 -0.38 -28.48
C THR A 507 6.57 -1.07 -27.94
N ASP A 508 7.21 -0.45 -26.95
CA ASP A 508 8.48 -0.87 -26.39
C ASP A 508 8.42 -0.88 -24.86
N ARG A 509 9.10 -1.82 -24.21
CA ARG A 509 9.15 -1.89 -22.75
C ARG A 509 10.40 -1.21 -22.21
N PHE A 510 10.24 -0.07 -21.53
CA PHE A 510 11.33 0.72 -20.97
C PHE A 510 11.68 0.22 -19.57
N ARG A 511 12.96 0.25 -19.22
CA ARG A 511 13.52 -0.25 -17.93
C ARG A 511 13.40 0.76 -16.77
N GLY A 512 12.69 1.87 -16.98
CA GLY A 512 12.60 2.98 -16.02
C GLY A 512 13.90 3.80 -15.93
N GLY A 513 13.77 5.09 -15.59
CA GLY A 513 14.90 6.01 -15.48
C GLY A 513 14.93 7.02 -16.62
N THR A 514 16.12 7.42 -17.07
CA THR A 514 16.25 8.43 -18.13
C THR A 514 16.63 7.77 -19.46
N THR A 515 15.90 8.11 -20.53
CA THR A 515 16.19 7.67 -21.90
C THR A 515 16.48 8.88 -22.78
N THR A 516 17.45 8.75 -23.69
CA THR A 516 17.79 9.76 -24.68
C THR A 516 17.29 9.29 -26.03
N ILE A 517 16.30 10.00 -26.56
CA ILE A 517 15.70 9.78 -27.87
C ILE A 517 16.46 10.66 -28.88
N SER A 518 16.89 10.08 -30.00
CA SER A 518 17.62 10.74 -31.07
C SER A 518 16.91 10.51 -32.41
N ALA A 519 16.65 11.57 -33.16
CA ALA A 519 16.03 11.52 -34.48
C ALA A 519 16.84 12.38 -35.47
N THR A 520 17.27 11.78 -36.58
CA THR A 520 17.92 12.49 -37.70
C THR A 520 16.94 12.57 -38.85
N ALA A 521 16.72 13.75 -39.42
CA ALA A 521 15.85 13.91 -40.58
C ALA A 521 16.34 14.99 -41.54
N ASP A 522 16.15 14.75 -42.85
CA ASP A 522 16.06 15.79 -43.88
C ASP A 522 14.60 16.22 -43.98
N ASP A 523 14.31 17.50 -43.78
CA ASP A 523 12.99 18.08 -43.49
C ASP A 523 12.41 17.69 -42.12
N GLY A 524 11.11 17.38 -42.05
CA GLY A 524 10.36 17.42 -40.80
C GLY A 524 10.39 16.12 -40.03
N VAL A 525 10.59 16.19 -38.71
CA VAL A 525 10.47 15.03 -37.81
C VAL A 525 9.78 15.38 -36.51
N ARG A 526 8.96 14.46 -36.01
CA ARG A 526 8.36 14.53 -34.67
C ARG A 526 8.45 13.18 -33.99
N VAL A 527 8.70 13.18 -32.69
CA VAL A 527 8.76 11.95 -31.88
C VAL A 527 7.89 12.10 -30.64
N TRP A 528 7.15 11.05 -30.30
CA TRP A 528 6.36 10.93 -29.07
C TRP A 528 6.76 9.70 -28.27
N LEU A 529 6.66 9.83 -26.95
CA LEU A 529 6.68 8.74 -25.98
C LEU A 529 5.40 8.85 -25.14
N ASP A 530 4.56 7.81 -25.12
CA ASP A 530 3.26 7.78 -24.42
C ASP A 530 2.43 9.04 -24.63
N ASN A 531 2.26 9.42 -25.90
CA ASN A 531 1.52 10.61 -26.33
C ASN A 531 2.14 11.95 -25.90
N THR A 532 3.24 11.96 -25.14
CA THR A 532 4.04 13.15 -24.89
C THR A 532 4.97 13.40 -26.06
N LYS A 533 4.83 14.56 -26.71
CA LYS A 533 5.72 14.95 -27.82
C LYS A 533 7.07 15.39 -27.24
N VAL A 534 8.12 14.64 -27.60
CA VAL A 534 9.48 14.83 -27.06
C VAL A 534 10.43 15.50 -28.05
N ILE A 535 10.15 15.39 -29.35
CA ILE A 535 10.85 16.12 -30.43
C ILE A 535 9.78 16.69 -31.37
N ASP A 536 9.85 17.99 -31.68
CA ASP A 536 8.91 18.67 -32.58
C ASP A 536 9.63 19.59 -33.58
N GLU A 537 10.11 19.01 -34.68
CA GLU A 537 10.90 19.73 -35.68
C GLU A 537 10.23 19.60 -37.06
N TRP A 538 8.96 20.00 -37.13
CA TRP A 538 8.14 19.90 -38.34
C TRP A 538 8.35 21.08 -39.31
N ARG A 539 9.59 21.27 -39.78
CA ARG A 539 9.98 22.33 -40.71
C ARG A 539 10.96 21.83 -41.77
N ALA A 540 11.07 22.58 -42.86
CA ALA A 540 12.01 22.24 -43.93
C ALA A 540 13.45 22.55 -43.48
N GLN A 541 14.36 21.60 -43.69
CA GLN A 541 15.75 21.68 -43.23
C GLN A 541 16.61 20.59 -43.87
N GLY A 542 17.93 20.80 -43.93
CA GLY A 542 18.86 19.73 -44.32
C GLY A 542 18.95 18.62 -43.26
N PRO A 543 19.69 17.51 -43.54
CA PRO A 543 19.87 16.41 -42.60
C PRO A 543 20.40 16.86 -41.25
N THR A 544 19.56 16.81 -40.22
CA THR A 544 19.87 17.32 -38.87
C THR A 544 19.46 16.31 -37.80
N THR A 545 20.30 16.11 -36.79
CA THR A 545 20.02 15.24 -35.64
C THR A 545 19.51 16.05 -34.44
N PHE A 546 18.37 15.62 -33.90
CA PHE A 546 17.73 16.18 -32.71
C PHE A 546 17.74 15.13 -31.60
N THR A 547 17.99 15.56 -30.37
CA THR A 547 18.01 14.69 -29.19
C THR A 547 17.15 15.24 -28.08
N ALA A 548 16.40 14.38 -27.40
CA ALA A 548 15.63 14.69 -26.20
C ALA A 548 15.93 13.67 -25.11
N THR A 549 16.26 14.15 -23.92
CA THR A 549 16.48 13.32 -22.73
C THR A 549 15.24 13.40 -21.86
N VAL A 550 14.55 12.28 -21.68
CA VAL A 550 13.25 12.23 -21.00
C VAL A 550 13.23 11.19 -19.88
N PRO A 551 12.61 11.51 -18.73
CA PRO A 551 12.31 10.49 -17.74
C PRO A 551 11.23 9.57 -18.31
N VAL A 552 11.40 8.28 -18.10
CA VAL A 552 10.46 7.24 -18.49
C VAL A 552 10.25 6.32 -17.30
N THR A 553 9.00 5.98 -17.01
CA THR A 553 8.69 5.00 -15.98
C THR A 553 9.09 3.61 -16.46
N GLU A 554 9.27 2.66 -15.54
CA GLU A 554 9.40 1.27 -15.95
C GLU A 554 8.03 0.78 -16.43
N GLY A 555 7.97 0.17 -17.62
CA GLY A 555 6.68 -0.23 -18.18
C GLY A 555 6.68 -0.37 -19.68
N VAL A 556 5.49 -0.61 -20.23
CA VAL A 556 5.25 -0.65 -21.67
C VAL A 556 4.88 0.74 -22.13
N HIS A 557 5.59 1.27 -23.11
CA HIS A 557 5.42 2.61 -23.65
C HIS A 557 5.23 2.56 -25.16
N THR A 558 4.49 3.50 -25.71
CA THR A 558 4.33 3.68 -27.16
C THR A 558 5.31 4.73 -27.66
N VAL A 559 6.09 4.37 -28.68
CA VAL A 559 6.97 5.30 -29.40
C VAL A 559 6.38 5.56 -30.79
N ARG A 560 6.14 6.83 -31.10
CA ARG A 560 5.66 7.27 -32.42
C ARG A 560 6.70 8.19 -33.05
N VAL A 561 7.07 7.93 -34.30
CA VAL A 561 7.93 8.81 -35.10
C VAL A 561 7.16 9.22 -36.34
N GLU A 562 7.11 10.51 -36.63
CA GLU A 562 6.53 11.03 -37.87
C GLU A 562 7.58 11.81 -38.63
N TYR A 563 7.48 11.74 -39.95
CA TYR A 563 8.42 12.33 -40.90
C TYR A 563 7.70 12.91 -42.11
N TYR A 564 8.20 14.01 -42.67
CA TYR A 564 7.82 14.40 -44.04
C TYR A 564 9.05 14.77 -44.85
N GLN A 565 8.97 14.51 -46.16
CA GLN A 565 9.93 15.00 -47.15
C GLN A 565 9.31 16.03 -48.08
N GLY A 566 9.98 17.16 -48.24
CA GLY A 566 9.56 18.30 -49.02
C GLY A 566 10.32 18.45 -50.33
N ASP A 567 11.63 18.63 -50.28
CA ASP A 567 12.55 18.74 -51.43
C ASP A 567 13.92 18.11 -51.10
N GLY A 568 14.83 17.95 -52.06
CA GLY A 568 16.13 17.28 -51.80
C GLY A 568 16.05 15.76 -51.51
N GLY A 569 17.13 15.20 -50.95
CA GLY A 569 17.25 13.76 -50.74
C GLY A 569 16.77 13.33 -49.36
N GLY A 570 15.68 12.55 -49.29
CA GLY A 570 15.02 12.22 -48.02
C GLY A 570 15.85 11.31 -47.11
N LEU A 571 15.93 11.66 -45.83
CA LEU A 571 16.63 10.89 -44.80
C LEU A 571 15.81 10.89 -43.51
N VAL A 572 15.66 9.73 -42.87
CA VAL A 572 15.11 9.64 -41.51
C VAL A 572 15.74 8.50 -40.73
N ARG A 573 16.21 8.76 -39.50
CA ARG A 573 16.73 7.75 -38.58
C ARG A 573 16.24 8.06 -37.18
N ALA A 574 15.79 7.07 -36.43
CA ALA A 574 15.45 7.26 -35.02
C ALA A 574 16.01 6.13 -34.15
N SER A 575 16.46 6.49 -32.95
CA SER A 575 17.03 5.58 -31.96
C SER A 575 16.85 6.13 -30.56
N TYR A 576 16.89 5.29 -29.54
CA TYR A 576 16.87 5.71 -28.14
C TYR A 576 17.91 4.92 -27.32
N THR A 577 18.57 5.56 -26.34
CA THR A 577 19.67 4.98 -25.54
C THR A 577 19.64 5.50 -24.10
N GLY A 578 20.12 4.72 -23.12
CA GLY A 578 20.18 5.14 -21.70
C GLY A 578 19.52 4.13 -20.73
N GLY A 579 19.56 4.44 -19.43
CA GLY A 579 19.14 3.54 -18.33
C GLY A 579 17.67 3.11 -18.35
N GLY A 580 16.80 3.84 -19.06
CA GLY A 580 15.42 3.44 -19.32
C GLY A 580 15.18 2.82 -20.69
N ALA A 581 16.18 2.69 -21.57
CA ALA A 581 15.97 2.25 -22.95
C ALA A 581 15.31 0.86 -23.03
N PRO A 582 14.53 0.59 -24.10
CA PRO A 582 13.82 -0.66 -24.25
C PRO A 582 14.73 -1.86 -24.13
N GLY A 583 14.39 -2.73 -23.19
CA GLY A 583 14.94 -4.07 -23.10
C GLY A 583 13.79 -5.04 -22.95
N PRO A 584 13.83 -6.20 -23.61
CA PRO A 584 12.73 -7.16 -23.54
C PRO A 584 12.70 -7.81 -22.15
N LEU A 585 12.14 -7.18 -21.13
CA LEU A 585 11.67 -7.93 -19.96
C LEU A 585 10.26 -8.43 -20.26
N PRO A 586 10.00 -9.73 -20.26
CA PRO A 586 8.66 -10.22 -20.47
C PRO A 586 7.74 -9.74 -19.35
N ALA A 587 6.56 -9.22 -19.72
CA ALA A 587 5.47 -9.09 -18.77
C ALA A 587 5.17 -10.49 -18.19
N PRO A 588 4.82 -10.62 -16.89
CA PRO A 588 4.21 -11.84 -16.40
C PRO A 588 3.06 -12.21 -17.34
N PRO A 589 2.94 -13.48 -17.77
CA PRO A 589 1.87 -13.87 -18.68
C PRO A 589 0.51 -13.49 -18.08
N PRO A 590 -0.40 -12.86 -18.84
CA PRO A 590 -1.75 -12.53 -18.37
C PRO A 590 -2.61 -13.77 -18.10
N GLY A 591 -2.12 -14.97 -18.42
CA GLY A 591 -2.72 -16.23 -18.03
C GLY A 591 -2.49 -16.52 -16.55
N GLY A 592 -3.09 -15.74 -15.66
CA GLY A 592 -3.24 -16.14 -14.27
C GLY A 592 -4.17 -17.36 -14.15
N CYS A 593 -4.10 -18.05 -13.03
CA CYS A 593 -5.04 -19.11 -12.72
C CYS A 593 -6.49 -18.58 -12.79
N THR A 594 -7.34 -19.22 -13.59
CA THR A 594 -8.74 -18.81 -13.80
C THR A 594 -9.74 -19.57 -12.91
N SER A 595 -9.29 -20.60 -12.20
CA SER A 595 -10.10 -21.41 -11.26
C SER A 595 -9.20 -22.25 -10.34
N ASN A 596 -9.57 -22.36 -9.05
CA ASN A 596 -8.86 -23.11 -8.00
C ASN A 596 -7.41 -22.65 -7.74
N CYS A 597 -7.24 -21.35 -7.46
CA CYS A 597 -5.93 -20.68 -7.45
C CYS A 597 -5.28 -20.56 -6.06
N GLN A 598 -5.92 -21.15 -5.06
CA GLN A 598 -5.50 -21.02 -3.67
C GLN A 598 -4.41 -22.00 -3.25
N GLY A 599 -4.17 -23.07 -4.02
CA GLY A 599 -3.21 -24.12 -3.64
C GLY A 599 -3.69 -24.92 -2.42
N SER A 600 -2.79 -25.64 -1.76
CA SER A 600 -3.11 -26.46 -0.58
C SER A 600 -1.89 -26.78 0.27
N TRP A 601 -2.07 -26.88 1.58
CA TRP A 601 -1.05 -27.35 2.51
C TRP A 601 -1.07 -28.87 2.69
N THR A 602 0.10 -29.42 3.00
CA THR A 602 0.27 -30.80 3.48
C THR A 602 1.24 -30.79 4.65
N VAL A 603 0.80 -31.28 5.80
CA VAL A 603 1.71 -31.60 6.92
C VAL A 603 2.39 -32.92 6.57
N LEU A 604 3.73 -32.93 6.60
CA LEU A 604 4.49 -34.13 6.30
C LEU A 604 4.30 -35.17 7.42
N PRO A 605 4.33 -36.48 7.09
CA PRO A 605 4.08 -37.54 8.08
C PRO A 605 5.26 -37.79 9.03
N TYR A 606 6.24 -36.90 9.03
CA TYR A 606 7.45 -36.95 9.85
C TYR A 606 7.81 -35.54 10.31
N GLU A 607 8.54 -35.47 11.40
CA GLU A 607 8.98 -34.24 12.04
C GLU A 607 10.48 -33.99 11.79
N ALA A 608 10.89 -32.73 11.89
CA ALA A 608 12.30 -32.39 11.94
C ALA A 608 12.90 -32.92 13.25
N PRO A 609 13.97 -33.74 13.22
CA PRO A 609 14.59 -34.28 14.43
C PRO A 609 15.47 -33.24 15.15
N VAL A 610 15.14 -31.96 15.00
CA VAL A 610 15.89 -30.80 15.49
C VAL A 610 14.94 -29.59 15.59
N ARG A 611 15.11 -28.76 16.62
CA ARG A 611 14.34 -27.51 16.82
C ARG A 611 14.74 -26.50 15.76
N SER A 612 14.21 -26.64 14.56
CA SER A 612 14.68 -25.93 13.36
C SER A 612 14.29 -24.46 13.42
N ILE A 613 15.24 -23.59 13.76
CA ILE A 613 15.06 -22.13 13.90
C ILE A 613 15.61 -21.38 12.69
N HIS A 614 16.63 -21.95 12.05
CA HIS A 614 17.30 -21.40 10.88
C HIS A 614 17.21 -22.40 9.72
N ALA A 615 16.93 -21.90 8.52
CA ALA A 615 16.86 -22.72 7.30
C ALA A 615 17.61 -22.06 6.15
N THR A 616 18.46 -22.84 5.48
CA THR A 616 19.12 -22.40 4.24
C THR A 616 18.94 -23.43 3.13
N VAL A 617 18.36 -23.00 2.01
CA VAL A 617 18.19 -23.85 0.82
C VAL A 617 19.53 -23.97 0.10
N LEU A 618 20.03 -25.20 -0.02
CA LEU A 618 21.36 -25.49 -0.56
C LEU A 618 21.28 -25.72 -2.07
N ARG A 619 22.37 -25.42 -2.79
CA ARG A 619 22.51 -25.72 -4.24
C ARG A 619 22.35 -27.19 -4.62
N THR A 620 22.35 -28.10 -3.65
CA THR A 620 22.07 -29.53 -3.84
C THR A 620 20.57 -29.84 -3.90
N GLY A 621 19.71 -28.87 -3.58
CA GLY A 621 18.27 -29.02 -3.39
C GLY A 621 17.87 -29.53 -2.00
N ASN A 622 18.83 -29.77 -1.11
CA ASN A 622 18.60 -30.04 0.30
C ASN A 622 18.46 -28.71 1.09
N VAL A 623 18.11 -28.81 2.37
CA VAL A 623 17.97 -27.67 3.28
C VAL A 623 18.84 -27.90 4.52
N LEU A 624 19.73 -26.97 4.83
CA LEU A 624 20.43 -26.95 6.12
C LEU A 624 19.48 -26.38 7.18
N LEU A 625 19.26 -27.14 8.24
CA LEU A 625 18.47 -26.80 9.41
C LEU A 625 19.40 -26.63 10.61
N VAL A 626 19.48 -25.42 11.16
CA VAL A 626 20.34 -25.11 12.32
C VAL A 626 19.46 -24.81 13.52
N ALA A 627 19.76 -25.46 14.63
CA ALA A 627 19.17 -25.17 15.94
C ALA A 627 20.19 -24.63 16.91
N GLY A 628 21.43 -25.15 16.87
CA GLY A 628 22.33 -25.05 18.00
C GLY A 628 21.71 -25.80 19.19
N SER A 629 21.60 -25.14 20.34
CA SER A 629 20.83 -25.60 21.50
C SER A 629 19.31 -25.57 21.26
N GLY A 630 18.85 -24.80 20.28
CA GLY A 630 17.47 -24.71 19.84
C GLY A 630 16.60 -23.89 20.79
N ASN A 631 17.10 -22.77 21.32
CA ASN A 631 16.45 -22.00 22.39
C ASN A 631 16.07 -22.88 23.60
N ASN A 632 17.02 -23.71 24.05
CA ASN A 632 16.85 -24.58 25.20
C ASN A 632 18.09 -24.50 26.09
N GLN A 633 17.96 -23.83 27.23
CA GLN A 633 19.06 -23.66 28.16
C GLN A 633 19.63 -25.00 28.66
N GLN A 634 18.78 -26.01 28.85
CA GLN A 634 19.25 -27.34 29.29
C GLN A 634 20.08 -28.04 28.20
N ASN A 635 19.71 -27.91 26.93
CA ASN A 635 20.53 -28.42 25.83
C ASN A 635 21.87 -27.70 25.76
N PHE A 636 21.86 -26.38 25.92
CA PHE A 636 23.08 -25.57 25.96
C PHE A 636 24.02 -26.01 27.10
N GLU A 637 23.52 -26.11 28.32
CA GLU A 637 24.29 -26.53 29.51
C GLU A 637 24.84 -27.96 29.38
N ASN A 638 24.13 -28.84 28.67
CA ASN A 638 24.56 -30.22 28.40
C ASN A 638 25.45 -30.36 27.16
N GLY A 639 25.72 -29.28 26.42
CA GLY A 639 26.47 -29.32 25.16
C GLY A 639 25.75 -30.08 24.03
N VAL A 640 24.42 -30.16 24.07
CA VAL A 640 23.59 -30.80 23.03
C VAL A 640 23.27 -29.76 21.96
N LEU A 641 24.18 -29.62 21.00
CA LEU A 641 24.12 -28.64 19.93
C LEU A 641 23.90 -29.37 18.60
N THR A 642 22.91 -28.96 17.82
CA THR A 642 22.43 -29.76 16.68
C THR A 642 22.21 -28.95 15.41
N SER A 643 22.56 -29.58 14.28
CA SER A 643 22.22 -29.17 12.92
C SER A 643 21.91 -30.41 12.09
N LYS A 644 21.05 -30.27 11.09
CA LYS A 644 20.67 -31.35 10.17
C LYS A 644 20.64 -30.85 8.74
N VAL A 645 20.89 -31.73 7.78
CA VAL A 645 20.53 -31.51 6.37
C VAL A 645 19.28 -32.30 6.04
N TRP A 646 18.20 -31.62 5.70
CA TRP A 646 16.94 -32.21 5.26
C TRP A 646 16.91 -32.34 3.74
N ASN A 647 16.56 -33.53 3.24
CA ASN A 647 16.27 -33.75 1.82
C ASN A 647 14.75 -33.74 1.59
N PRO A 648 14.18 -32.69 0.99
CA PRO A 648 12.73 -32.55 0.83
C PRO A 648 12.11 -33.56 -0.17
N SER A 649 12.93 -34.15 -1.05
CA SER A 649 12.45 -35.13 -2.03
C SER A 649 12.27 -36.54 -1.46
N THR A 650 13.04 -36.90 -0.43
CA THR A 650 13.05 -38.23 0.19
C THR A 650 12.57 -38.22 1.63
N GLY A 651 12.57 -37.07 2.29
CA GLY A 651 12.32 -36.91 3.72
C GLY A 651 13.46 -37.37 4.63
N ALA A 652 14.64 -37.66 4.07
CA ALA A 652 15.81 -38.06 4.85
C ALA A 652 16.45 -36.86 5.56
N PHE A 653 17.04 -37.12 6.73
CA PHE A 653 17.84 -36.17 7.49
C PHE A 653 19.26 -36.72 7.68
N ALA A 654 20.27 -35.89 7.49
CA ALA A 654 21.65 -36.20 7.81
C ALA A 654 22.13 -35.33 8.99
N ASP A 655 22.89 -35.94 9.90
CA ASP A 655 23.55 -35.24 11.00
C ASP A 655 24.67 -34.34 10.51
N VAL A 656 24.72 -33.13 11.06
CA VAL A 656 25.86 -32.21 10.91
C VAL A 656 26.43 -31.95 12.30
N PRO A 657 27.65 -32.41 12.61
CA PRO A 657 28.29 -32.13 13.88
C PRO A 657 28.42 -30.62 14.13
N THR A 658 27.88 -30.13 15.25
CA THR A 658 27.84 -28.70 15.60
C THR A 658 28.62 -28.51 16.91
N ALA A 659 29.72 -27.75 16.86
CA ALA A 659 30.63 -27.61 18.01
C ALA A 659 30.28 -26.45 18.94
N ASP A 660 29.82 -25.32 18.38
CA ASP A 660 29.38 -24.13 19.12
C ASP A 660 27.88 -23.89 18.98
N ASP A 661 27.29 -23.10 19.87
CA ASP A 661 25.85 -22.86 19.86
C ASP A 661 25.47 -21.86 18.76
N LEU A 662 25.21 -22.40 17.58
CA LEU A 662 24.75 -21.65 16.41
C LEU A 662 23.28 -21.20 16.50
N PHE A 663 22.60 -21.37 17.65
CA PHE A 663 21.38 -20.63 17.93
C PHE A 663 21.68 -19.14 17.82
N CYS A 664 20.88 -18.40 17.06
CA CYS A 664 20.99 -16.95 16.89
C CYS A 664 22.14 -16.49 15.96
N VAL A 665 22.64 -17.39 15.12
CA VAL A 665 23.67 -17.09 14.13
C VAL A 665 23.11 -16.36 12.91
N GLY A 666 23.84 -15.40 12.36
CA GLY A 666 23.54 -14.85 11.04
C GLY A 666 24.13 -15.74 9.95
N HIS A 667 23.44 -15.90 8.82
CA HIS A 667 23.89 -16.83 7.78
C HIS A 667 23.50 -16.39 6.37
N THR A 668 24.36 -16.68 5.38
CA THR A 668 24.07 -16.46 3.96
C THR A 668 24.91 -17.35 3.04
N GLN A 669 24.48 -17.49 1.79
CA GLN A 669 25.24 -18.19 0.74
C GLN A 669 26.37 -17.30 0.19
N LEU A 670 27.59 -17.84 0.12
CA LEU A 670 28.77 -17.24 -0.55
C LEU A 670 28.71 -17.39 -2.08
N SER A 671 29.64 -16.75 -2.80
CA SER A 671 29.65 -16.79 -4.26
C SER A 671 29.81 -18.20 -4.83
N ASP A 672 30.47 -19.12 -4.11
CA ASP A 672 30.68 -20.51 -4.51
C ASP A 672 29.58 -21.49 -4.02
N GLY A 673 28.55 -20.97 -3.35
CA GLY A 673 27.43 -21.76 -2.84
C GLY A 673 27.66 -22.44 -1.49
N ARG A 674 28.82 -22.27 -0.84
CA ARG A 674 28.98 -22.58 0.59
C ARG A 674 28.20 -21.57 1.43
N ILE A 675 27.88 -21.93 2.68
CA ILE A 675 27.11 -21.07 3.57
C ILE A 675 28.05 -20.48 4.61
N LEU A 676 28.13 -19.15 4.69
CA LEU A 676 28.80 -18.43 5.78
C LEU A 676 27.82 -18.35 6.95
N LEU A 677 28.30 -18.66 8.16
CA LEU A 677 27.56 -18.49 9.40
C LEU A 677 28.46 -17.74 10.38
N ALA A 678 27.97 -16.66 10.97
CA ALA A 678 28.75 -15.82 11.87
C ALA A 678 27.92 -15.40 13.08
N GLY A 679 28.53 -15.47 14.25
CA GLY A 679 27.87 -15.21 15.52
C GLY A 679 27.31 -16.47 16.20
N GLY A 680 26.29 -16.27 17.04
CA GLY A 680 25.62 -17.33 17.79
C GLY A 680 25.50 -17.01 19.27
N THR A 681 25.20 -18.01 20.09
CA THR A 681 24.92 -17.85 21.53
C THR A 681 26.10 -18.28 22.38
N LYS A 682 26.73 -17.32 23.07
CA LYS A 682 27.84 -17.56 24.01
C LYS A 682 27.33 -17.88 25.41
N ALA A 683 26.22 -17.27 25.82
CA ALA A 683 25.55 -17.52 27.09
C ALA A 683 24.07 -17.18 27.01
N TYR A 684 23.26 -17.92 27.79
CA TYR A 684 21.85 -17.64 28.03
C TYR A 684 21.66 -16.56 29.10
N PRO A 685 20.54 -15.81 29.08
CA PRO A 685 20.27 -14.76 30.03
C PRO A 685 20.07 -15.30 31.45
N THR A 686 20.40 -14.48 32.44
CA THR A 686 20.09 -14.71 33.85
C THR A 686 19.15 -13.62 34.35
N ALA A 687 18.81 -13.60 35.64
CA ALA A 687 17.97 -12.54 36.21
C ALA A 687 18.59 -11.13 36.08
N THR A 688 19.89 -11.02 35.86
CA THR A 688 20.64 -9.75 35.81
C THR A 688 21.47 -9.58 34.54
N GLU A 689 21.51 -10.58 33.66
CA GLU A 689 22.37 -10.60 32.47
C GLU A 689 21.56 -10.97 31.23
N ASN A 690 21.91 -10.36 30.09
CA ASN A 690 21.28 -10.63 28.81
C ASN A 690 21.91 -11.85 28.10
N TYR A 691 21.40 -12.23 26.93
CA TYR A 691 22.13 -13.12 26.01
C TYR A 691 23.47 -12.51 25.60
N TYR A 692 24.49 -13.34 25.46
CA TYR A 692 25.82 -12.95 24.98
C TYR A 692 26.10 -13.55 23.60
N GLY A 693 26.68 -12.77 22.70
CA GLY A 693 27.05 -13.21 21.36
C GLY A 693 28.36 -13.98 21.30
N LEU A 694 28.42 -14.96 20.40
CA LEU A 694 29.68 -15.56 19.94
C LEU A 694 30.29 -14.70 18.83
N ASP A 695 31.61 -14.74 18.69
CA ASP A 695 32.39 -14.12 17.62
C ASP A 695 32.81 -15.13 16.54
N VAL A 696 32.45 -16.41 16.71
CA VAL A 696 32.89 -17.49 15.81
C VAL A 696 32.31 -17.36 14.40
N THR A 697 33.10 -17.78 13.41
CA THR A 697 32.67 -17.88 12.01
C THR A 697 32.90 -19.28 11.46
N TYR A 698 31.84 -19.80 10.83
CA TYR A 698 31.82 -21.09 10.18
C TYR A 698 31.52 -20.95 8.68
N ILE A 699 32.09 -21.85 7.89
CA ILE A 699 31.64 -22.12 6.53
C ILE A 699 31.08 -23.54 6.48
N PHE A 700 29.83 -23.70 6.04
CA PHE A 700 29.24 -24.99 5.75
C PHE A 700 29.41 -25.34 4.27
N ASP A 701 30.01 -26.52 4.00
CA ASP A 701 30.09 -27.07 2.65
C ASP A 701 28.87 -27.98 2.38
N PRO A 702 27.97 -27.62 1.44
CA PRO A 702 26.76 -28.40 1.14
C PRO A 702 27.03 -29.74 0.45
N ILE A 703 28.24 -29.97 -0.07
CA ILE A 703 28.64 -31.24 -0.68
C ILE A 703 29.26 -32.16 0.36
N ALA A 704 30.16 -31.65 1.18
CA ALA A 704 30.77 -32.44 2.26
C ALA A 704 29.78 -32.70 3.41
N GLY A 705 28.81 -31.79 3.62
CA GLY A 705 27.87 -31.86 4.73
C GLY A 705 28.50 -31.53 6.08
N THR A 706 29.52 -30.67 6.09
CA THR A 706 30.34 -30.37 7.27
C THR A 706 30.61 -28.88 7.42
N TYR A 707 30.78 -28.44 8.67
CA TYR A 707 31.26 -27.11 9.01
C TYR A 707 32.79 -27.06 9.06
N GLU A 708 33.36 -25.91 8.66
CA GLU A 708 34.75 -25.52 8.84
C GLU A 708 34.79 -24.20 9.63
N ILE A 709 35.62 -24.11 10.68
CA ILE A 709 35.85 -22.86 11.41
C ILE A 709 36.89 -22.04 10.63
N VAL A 710 36.56 -20.79 10.32
CA VAL A 710 37.40 -19.91 9.48
C VAL A 710 37.93 -18.67 10.20
N GLY A 711 37.68 -18.56 11.50
CA GLY A 711 38.18 -17.49 12.37
C GLY A 711 37.04 -16.77 13.08
N ASP A 712 37.41 -15.68 13.74
CA ASP A 712 36.48 -14.88 14.55
C ASP A 712 36.18 -13.54 13.86
N MET A 713 35.00 -12.99 14.16
CA MET A 713 34.55 -11.66 13.74
C MET A 713 35.41 -10.58 14.44
N PRO A 714 36.09 -9.68 13.69
CA PRO A 714 36.97 -8.66 14.28
C PRO A 714 36.27 -7.61 15.16
N GLY A 715 34.95 -7.44 15.05
CA GLY A 715 34.08 -6.59 15.85
C GLY A 715 33.64 -7.21 17.17
N GLY A 716 34.03 -8.46 17.44
CA GLY A 716 33.64 -9.24 18.61
C GLY A 716 32.37 -10.04 18.37
N GLY A 717 31.60 -10.24 19.44
CA GLY A 717 30.48 -11.18 19.46
C GLY A 717 29.23 -10.63 18.80
N HIS A 718 28.43 -11.53 18.24
CA HIS A 718 27.13 -11.22 17.67
C HIS A 718 26.11 -12.32 18.00
N TRP A 719 25.10 -11.96 18.78
CA TRP A 719 23.85 -12.68 18.91
C TRP A 719 22.80 -11.99 18.05
N TYR A 720 22.25 -12.66 17.03
CA TYR A 720 21.38 -12.09 15.99
C TYR A 720 22.02 -11.03 15.05
N PRO A 721 23.15 -11.31 14.39
CA PRO A 721 23.64 -10.44 13.33
C PRO A 721 22.90 -10.68 12.01
N SER A 722 22.73 -9.62 11.20
CA SER A 722 22.32 -9.76 9.80
C SER A 722 23.52 -9.86 8.88
N LEU A 723 23.49 -10.82 7.93
CA LEU A 723 24.50 -10.99 6.88
C LEU A 723 23.90 -10.69 5.50
N VAL A 724 24.49 -9.75 4.76
CA VAL A 724 23.98 -9.30 3.44
C VAL A 724 25.04 -9.50 2.37
N ASN A 725 24.69 -10.21 1.30
CA ASN A 725 25.56 -10.33 0.13
C ASN A 725 25.62 -9.01 -0.65
N LEU A 726 26.82 -8.61 -1.05
CA LEU A 726 27.08 -7.43 -1.88
C LEU A 726 27.35 -7.82 -3.33
N GLY A 727 27.21 -6.87 -4.27
CA GLY A 727 27.43 -7.13 -5.69
C GLY A 727 28.87 -7.50 -6.05
N ASN A 728 29.86 -7.18 -5.20
CA ASN A 728 31.23 -7.62 -5.39
C ASN A 728 31.51 -9.04 -4.87
N GLY A 729 30.53 -9.70 -4.24
CA GLY A 729 30.66 -11.02 -3.63
C GLY A 729 30.96 -11.01 -2.12
N ASP A 730 31.40 -9.88 -1.58
CA ASP A 730 31.65 -9.74 -0.14
C ASP A 730 30.33 -9.85 0.66
N VAL A 731 30.45 -10.15 1.95
CA VAL A 731 29.30 -10.20 2.87
C VAL A 731 29.46 -9.13 3.93
N PHE A 732 28.48 -8.23 4.00
CA PHE A 732 28.34 -7.24 5.07
C PHE A 732 27.68 -7.88 6.30
N ALA A 733 28.17 -7.58 7.49
CA ALA A 733 27.59 -8.02 8.77
C ALA A 733 27.40 -6.84 9.74
N THR A 734 26.28 -6.85 10.47
CA THR A 734 25.95 -5.82 11.47
C THR A 734 24.90 -6.28 12.47
N GLY A 735 24.74 -5.51 13.55
CA GLY A 735 23.71 -5.67 14.57
C GLY A 735 24.01 -6.79 15.56
N GLY A 736 23.04 -7.09 16.41
CA GLY A 736 23.15 -8.16 17.40
C GLY A 736 23.77 -7.72 18.75
N LEU A 737 23.84 -8.65 19.70
CA LEU A 737 24.48 -8.42 21.01
C LEU A 737 25.90 -9.00 21.06
N ASN A 738 26.81 -8.28 21.69
CA ASN A 738 28.20 -8.69 21.88
C ASN A 738 28.39 -9.67 23.05
N GLU A 739 29.64 -10.03 23.32
CA GLU A 739 30.05 -10.99 24.35
C GLU A 739 29.74 -10.51 25.78
N THR A 740 29.34 -9.25 25.94
CA THR A 740 28.91 -8.64 27.20
C THR A 740 27.40 -8.37 27.24
N GLY A 741 26.66 -8.75 26.19
CA GLY A 741 25.22 -8.55 26.08
C GLY A 741 24.80 -7.12 25.73
N SER A 742 25.74 -6.30 25.26
CA SER A 742 25.49 -4.94 24.76
C SER A 742 25.31 -4.95 23.25
N GLY A 743 24.53 -4.02 22.69
CA GLY A 743 24.38 -3.90 21.24
C GLY A 743 25.72 -3.71 20.52
N ASN A 744 25.99 -4.54 19.50
CA ASN A 744 27.18 -4.43 18.68
C ASN A 744 26.95 -3.39 17.57
N VAL A 745 27.81 -2.37 17.56
CA VAL A 745 27.76 -1.24 16.62
C VAL A 745 28.76 -1.37 15.47
N SER A 746 29.56 -2.42 15.47
CA SER A 746 30.57 -2.64 14.45
C SER A 746 29.91 -3.01 13.14
N VAL A 747 30.41 -2.41 12.06
CA VAL A 747 30.15 -2.86 10.71
C VAL A 747 31.31 -3.72 10.26
N GLU A 748 31.03 -4.94 9.83
CA GLU A 748 32.05 -5.90 9.44
C GLU A 748 31.85 -6.41 8.02
N MET A 749 32.93 -6.88 7.41
CA MET A 749 32.91 -7.32 6.03
C MET A 749 33.76 -8.57 5.85
N TRP A 750 33.13 -9.63 5.37
CA TRP A 750 33.79 -10.83 4.88
C TRP A 750 34.24 -10.60 3.44
N ASP A 751 35.55 -10.69 3.21
CA ASP A 751 36.15 -10.71 1.87
C ASP A 751 36.04 -12.12 1.31
N ASP A 752 35.10 -12.32 0.38
CA ASP A 752 34.83 -13.65 -0.16
C ASP A 752 35.97 -14.12 -1.09
N SER A 753 36.69 -13.22 -1.72
CA SER A 753 37.82 -13.58 -2.58
C SER A 753 39.03 -14.05 -1.76
N ALA A 754 39.26 -13.41 -0.61
CA ALA A 754 40.36 -13.72 0.29
C ALA A 754 40.00 -14.74 1.37
N GLN A 755 38.71 -15.11 1.49
CA GLN A 755 38.17 -16.03 2.48
C GLN A 755 38.57 -15.62 3.91
N ARG A 756 38.36 -14.34 4.25
CA ARG A 756 38.66 -13.78 5.59
C ARG A 756 37.75 -12.61 5.93
N TRP A 757 37.62 -12.33 7.23
CA TRP A 757 37.14 -11.02 7.67
C TRP A 757 38.17 -9.93 7.37
N LYS A 758 37.69 -8.79 6.90
CA LYS A 758 38.45 -7.53 6.85
C LYS A 758 38.60 -7.00 8.27
N GLN A 759 39.80 -6.52 8.61
CA GLN A 759 40.05 -5.84 9.87
C GLN A 759 39.17 -4.58 9.96
N LEU A 760 38.79 -4.15 11.16
CA LEU A 760 37.87 -3.01 11.34
C LEU A 760 38.38 -1.71 10.68
N ASN A 761 39.69 -1.53 10.55
CA ASN A 761 40.28 -0.37 9.89
C ASN A 761 40.31 -0.48 8.34
N GLU A 762 39.94 -1.62 7.77
CA GLU A 762 39.72 -1.83 6.34
C GLU A 762 38.26 -1.54 5.93
N VAL A 763 37.36 -1.30 6.89
CA VAL A 763 35.92 -1.10 6.68
C VAL A 763 35.50 0.26 7.23
N GLN A 764 34.73 1.02 6.45
CA GLN A 764 34.17 2.29 6.96
C GLN A 764 33.15 2.01 8.07
N GLN A 765 33.32 2.68 9.20
CA GLN A 765 32.49 2.50 10.38
C GLN A 765 31.53 3.66 10.54
N THR A 766 30.28 3.36 10.84
CA THR A 766 29.29 4.34 11.34
C THR A 766 29.17 4.31 12.85
N TYR A 767 29.51 3.17 13.47
CA TYR A 767 29.24 2.87 14.88
C TYR A 767 27.77 3.05 15.27
N SER A 768 26.86 2.79 14.34
CA SER A 768 25.41 2.80 14.58
C SER A 768 24.90 1.43 15.00
N TYR A 769 23.97 1.41 15.94
CA TYR A 769 23.25 0.21 16.33
C TYR A 769 21.93 0.12 15.56
N TRP A 770 21.79 -0.89 14.69
CA TRP A 770 20.55 -1.16 13.95
C TRP A 770 19.65 -2.22 14.62
N GLY A 771 19.94 -2.62 15.86
CA GLY A 771 19.18 -3.65 16.55
C GLY A 771 19.66 -5.08 16.24
N LEU A 772 18.79 -6.05 16.48
CA LEU A 772 19.05 -7.47 16.23
C LEU A 772 18.36 -7.90 14.94
N TYR A 773 19.03 -8.71 14.12
CA TYR A 773 18.63 -9.00 12.74
C TYR A 773 18.04 -7.79 12.00
N PRO A 774 18.78 -6.68 11.88
CA PRO A 774 18.31 -5.55 11.09
C PRO A 774 18.07 -5.97 9.64
N ASN A 775 16.88 -5.69 9.10
CA ASN A 775 16.56 -6.05 7.72
C ASN A 775 17.21 -5.06 6.76
N MET A 776 18.42 -5.43 6.32
CA MET A 776 19.28 -4.65 5.43
C MET A 776 19.17 -5.19 4.00
N ILE A 777 18.72 -4.36 3.06
CA ILE A 777 18.50 -4.72 1.66
C ILE A 777 19.57 -4.08 0.77
N LEU A 778 20.24 -4.87 -0.07
CA LEU A 778 21.16 -4.35 -1.07
C LEU A 778 20.42 -3.59 -2.18
N MET A 779 20.78 -2.33 -2.35
CA MET A 779 20.30 -1.46 -3.43
C MET A 779 21.08 -1.68 -4.72
N SER A 780 20.46 -1.37 -5.85
CA SER A 780 21.05 -1.53 -7.19
C SER A 780 22.30 -0.66 -7.41
N ASP A 781 22.46 0.42 -6.66
CA ASP A 781 23.65 1.29 -6.71
C ASP A 781 24.78 0.83 -5.77
N GLY A 782 24.55 -0.23 -4.98
CA GLY A 782 25.55 -0.80 -4.06
C GLY A 782 25.42 -0.36 -2.61
N ARG A 783 24.53 0.60 -2.30
CA ARG A 783 24.23 1.00 -0.92
C ARG A 783 23.34 -0.04 -0.22
N LEU A 784 23.24 0.05 1.10
CA LEU A 784 22.33 -0.80 1.90
C LEU A 784 21.16 0.03 2.43
N PHE A 785 19.95 -0.50 2.30
CA PHE A 785 18.74 0.10 2.86
C PHE A 785 18.29 -0.68 4.09
N TYR A 786 18.30 -0.03 5.25
CA TYR A 786 17.66 -0.52 6.46
C TYR A 786 16.15 -0.23 6.40
N ALA A 787 15.33 -1.27 6.32
CA ALA A 787 13.89 -1.15 6.16
C ALA A 787 13.12 -0.79 7.45
N GLY A 788 13.80 -0.76 8.60
CA GLY A 788 13.20 -0.46 9.92
C GLY A 788 12.74 -1.67 10.72
N THR A 789 12.50 -2.79 10.05
CA THR A 789 12.14 -4.06 10.69
C THR A 789 13.38 -4.73 11.30
N HIS A 790 13.21 -5.27 12.49
CA HIS A 790 14.26 -5.89 13.31
C HIS A 790 13.63 -6.90 14.27
N THR A 791 14.44 -7.59 15.07
CA THR A 791 14.00 -8.56 16.08
C THR A 791 14.31 -8.03 17.49
N PHE A 792 13.29 -7.92 18.33
CA PHE A 792 13.30 -7.32 19.67
C PHE A 792 13.87 -5.90 19.73
N GLY A 793 13.19 -5.01 20.47
CA GLY A 793 13.68 -3.66 20.70
C GLY A 793 12.75 -2.58 20.17
N ASN A 794 13.06 -1.35 20.57
CA ASN A 794 12.70 -0.13 19.84
C ASN A 794 13.97 0.45 19.18
N ALA A 795 14.90 -0.41 18.77
CA ALA A 795 16.24 -0.01 18.34
C ALA A 795 16.22 0.53 16.90
N LEU A 796 15.46 1.60 16.70
CA LEU A 796 15.46 2.40 15.49
C LEU A 796 16.64 3.38 15.58
N PRO A 797 17.66 3.27 14.73
CA PRO A 797 18.57 4.38 14.53
C PRO A 797 17.79 5.53 13.85
N GLY A 798 18.03 6.74 14.36
CA GLY A 798 17.40 7.95 13.85
C GLY A 798 15.94 8.14 14.26
N THR A 799 15.32 9.20 13.73
CA THR A 799 13.92 9.59 14.03
C THR A 799 12.91 9.07 13.01
N SER A 800 13.38 8.54 11.88
CA SER A 800 12.55 8.14 10.73
C SER A 800 12.26 6.64 10.65
N GLY A 801 12.96 5.83 11.45
CA GLY A 801 12.79 4.37 11.49
C GLY A 801 13.34 3.61 10.29
N SER A 802 13.89 4.27 9.27
CA SER A 802 14.54 3.61 8.12
C SER A 802 15.67 4.45 7.56
N GLU A 803 16.69 3.82 6.99
CA GLU A 803 17.95 4.49 6.66
C GLU A 803 18.62 3.90 5.42
N ILE A 804 19.40 4.72 4.71
CA ILE A 804 20.32 4.29 3.66
C ILE A 804 21.74 4.42 4.19
N TYR A 805 22.47 3.30 4.19
CA TYR A 805 23.89 3.23 4.50
C TYR A 805 24.73 3.19 3.23
N ASP A 806 25.59 4.20 3.06
CA ASP A 806 26.62 4.25 2.04
C ASP A 806 27.92 3.65 2.58
N LEU A 807 28.27 2.45 2.10
CA LEU A 807 29.42 1.69 2.58
C LEU A 807 30.76 2.34 2.22
N ASP A 808 30.83 3.07 1.10
CA ASP A 808 32.06 3.70 0.63
C ASP A 808 32.32 5.01 1.38
N ALA A 809 31.26 5.77 1.64
CA ALA A 809 31.33 7.03 2.37
C ALA A 809 31.34 6.84 3.89
N GLY A 810 30.83 5.71 4.40
CA GLY A 810 30.64 5.51 5.83
C GLY A 810 29.53 6.40 6.41
N THR A 811 28.51 6.73 5.61
CA THR A 811 27.47 7.70 5.98
C THR A 811 26.07 7.09 5.97
N ILE A 812 25.22 7.59 6.86
CA ILE A 812 23.82 7.20 7.00
C ILE A 812 22.92 8.36 6.58
N THR A 813 21.89 8.06 5.80
CA THR A 813 20.84 9.00 5.41
C THR A 813 19.49 8.48 5.87
N GLU A 814 18.78 9.26 6.68
CA GLU A 814 17.42 8.92 7.12
C GLU A 814 16.42 8.92 5.94
N VAL A 815 15.47 8.00 5.97
CA VAL A 815 14.40 7.86 4.96
C VAL A 815 13.06 8.00 5.65
N ALA A 816 12.33 9.08 5.33
CA ALA A 816 11.08 9.42 5.98
C ALA A 816 9.86 8.70 5.38
N GLY A 817 8.77 8.69 6.15
CA GLY A 817 7.44 8.27 5.70
C GLY A 817 7.02 6.86 6.12
N LEU A 818 7.89 6.09 6.78
CA LEU A 818 7.53 4.77 7.32
C LEU A 818 6.44 4.96 8.39
N ARG A 819 5.33 4.21 8.27
CA ARG A 819 4.23 4.25 9.23
C ARG A 819 4.47 3.26 10.36
N ASP A 820 3.92 3.55 11.54
CA ASP A 820 3.99 2.72 12.75
C ASP A 820 5.43 2.27 13.05
N ILE A 821 6.36 3.21 13.10
CA ILE A 821 7.80 2.93 13.29
C ILE A 821 8.06 2.12 14.57
N ASP A 822 7.28 2.36 15.63
CA ASP A 822 7.37 1.67 16.91
C ASP A 822 6.75 0.27 16.89
N PHE A 823 6.09 -0.12 15.77
CA PHE A 823 5.52 -1.45 15.51
C PHE A 823 6.22 -2.13 14.33
N ARG A 824 7.55 -2.09 14.30
CA ARG A 824 8.38 -2.77 13.29
C ARG A 824 9.11 -3.99 13.84
N ASP A 825 9.00 -4.24 15.15
CA ASP A 825 9.59 -5.39 15.79
C ASP A 825 8.94 -6.68 15.27
N GLN A 826 9.76 -7.63 14.87
CA GLN A 826 9.38 -8.95 14.35
C GLN A 826 8.42 -8.87 13.14
N GLY A 827 8.48 -7.76 12.39
CA GLY A 827 7.82 -7.62 11.10
C GLY A 827 8.60 -8.29 9.96
N GLY A 828 7.94 -8.53 8.84
CA GLY A 828 8.57 -9.08 7.63
C GLY A 828 9.10 -7.99 6.71
N THR A 829 10.08 -8.32 5.87
CA THR A 829 10.56 -7.45 4.80
C THR A 829 10.92 -8.25 3.56
N VAL A 830 10.63 -7.68 2.39
CA VAL A 830 10.91 -8.33 1.10
C VAL A 830 11.30 -7.30 0.05
N LEU A 831 12.36 -7.58 -0.72
CA LEU A 831 12.62 -6.91 -1.99
C LEU A 831 11.66 -7.50 -3.04
N LEU A 832 10.64 -6.74 -3.40
CA LEU A 832 9.56 -7.20 -4.26
C LEU A 832 10.09 -7.64 -5.63
N PRO A 833 9.57 -8.76 -6.18
CA PRO A 833 9.93 -9.20 -7.51
C PRO A 833 9.30 -8.28 -8.60
N PRO A 834 10.02 -7.99 -9.70
CA PRO A 834 11.43 -8.29 -9.91
C PRO A 834 12.35 -7.29 -9.18
N ALA A 835 13.52 -7.74 -8.74
CA ALA A 835 14.51 -6.93 -8.02
C ALA A 835 14.96 -5.69 -8.81
N GLN A 836 14.86 -5.73 -10.15
CA GLN A 836 15.06 -4.60 -11.04
C GLN A 836 14.23 -3.37 -10.65
N ALA A 837 13.00 -3.57 -10.17
CA ALA A 837 12.11 -2.49 -9.78
C ALA A 837 12.54 -1.78 -8.49
N GLN A 838 13.45 -2.39 -7.71
CA GLN A 838 13.99 -1.84 -6.46
C GLN A 838 12.91 -1.40 -5.47
N LYS A 839 11.79 -2.14 -5.43
CA LYS A 839 10.70 -1.89 -4.48
C LYS A 839 10.86 -2.78 -3.26
N VAL A 840 10.85 -2.19 -2.07
CA VAL A 840 10.88 -2.94 -0.80
C VAL A 840 9.53 -2.79 -0.12
N MET A 841 9.03 -3.88 0.46
CA MET A 841 7.82 -3.90 1.27
C MET A 841 8.12 -4.34 2.70
N THR A 842 7.59 -3.62 3.70
CA THR A 842 7.47 -4.11 5.08
C THR A 842 6.10 -4.73 5.31
N LEU A 843 6.01 -5.76 6.15
CA LEU A 843 4.78 -6.47 6.44
C LEU A 843 4.57 -6.61 7.95
N GLY A 844 3.50 -6.04 8.47
CA GLY A 844 3.12 -6.16 9.87
C GLY A 844 4.21 -5.67 10.83
N GLY A 845 4.35 -6.36 11.96
CA GLY A 845 5.25 -5.99 13.04
C GLY A 845 4.49 -5.53 14.29
N GLY A 846 5.13 -5.75 15.43
CA GLY A 846 4.60 -5.43 16.74
C GLY A 846 5.60 -4.63 17.55
N ASN A 847 5.39 -4.62 18.86
CA ASN A 847 6.35 -4.14 19.82
C ASN A 847 6.38 -5.14 20.98
N SER A 848 7.49 -5.86 21.15
CA SER A 848 7.58 -6.91 22.17
C SER A 848 7.48 -6.40 23.62
N TYR A 849 7.56 -5.08 23.84
CA TYR A 849 7.38 -4.45 25.14
C TYR A 849 5.98 -3.85 25.33
N SER A 850 5.15 -3.91 24.30
CA SER A 850 3.79 -3.39 24.32
C SER A 850 2.78 -4.51 24.51
N PRO A 851 1.73 -4.29 25.32
CA PRO A 851 0.57 -5.18 25.37
C PRO A 851 -0.38 -4.98 24.18
N LEU A 852 -0.10 -4.03 23.27
CA LEU A 852 -0.95 -3.76 22.11
C LEU A 852 -0.77 -4.80 21.01
N ASP A 853 -1.85 -5.08 20.30
CA ASP A 853 -1.83 -5.95 19.12
C ASP A 853 -0.90 -5.36 18.03
N PRO A 854 -0.20 -6.20 17.26
CA PRO A 854 0.66 -5.77 16.16
C PRO A 854 -0.12 -5.12 15.02
N THR A 855 0.58 -4.33 14.21
CA THR A 855 -0.01 -3.65 13.04
C THR A 855 -0.25 -4.61 11.88
N ALA A 856 -1.29 -4.34 11.09
CA ALA A 856 -1.56 -5.02 9.82
C ALA A 856 -0.93 -4.30 8.63
N LYS A 857 -0.37 -3.10 8.85
CA LYS A 857 0.05 -2.23 7.76
C LYS A 857 1.21 -2.82 6.97
N THR A 858 1.17 -2.56 5.67
CA THR A 858 2.34 -2.71 4.80
C THR A 858 2.75 -1.35 4.26
N ASP A 859 4.05 -1.15 4.08
CA ASP A 859 4.59 0.06 3.47
C ASP A 859 5.52 -0.35 2.33
N ILE A 860 5.44 0.38 1.22
CA ILE A 860 6.21 0.11 0.01
C ILE A 860 7.05 1.34 -0.31
N ILE A 861 8.33 1.13 -0.56
CA ILE A 861 9.27 2.17 -1.00
C ILE A 861 9.92 1.79 -2.31
N ASN A 862 10.07 2.76 -3.21
CA ASN A 862 10.84 2.59 -4.44
C ASN A 862 12.24 3.20 -4.26
N LEU A 863 13.26 2.35 -4.19
CA LEU A 863 14.64 2.74 -3.96
C LEU A 863 15.37 3.20 -5.24
N SER A 864 14.72 3.11 -6.41
CA SER A 864 15.28 3.61 -7.67
C SER A 864 15.11 5.12 -7.88
N THR A 865 14.29 5.78 -7.05
CA THR A 865 14.09 7.24 -7.12
C THR A 865 15.21 7.99 -6.41
N PRO A 866 15.58 9.20 -6.85
CA PRO A 866 16.64 10.00 -6.20
C PRO A 866 16.36 10.28 -4.72
N ASP A 867 15.10 10.54 -4.38
CA ASP A 867 14.62 10.81 -3.03
C ASP A 867 13.53 9.78 -2.67
N PRO A 868 13.91 8.57 -2.22
CA PRO A 868 12.95 7.51 -1.95
C PRO A 868 12.10 7.85 -0.72
N SER A 869 10.80 7.58 -0.81
CA SER A 869 9.84 7.79 0.27
C SER A 869 8.87 6.63 0.36
N TRP A 870 8.49 6.26 1.58
CA TRP A 870 7.49 5.22 1.80
C TRP A 870 6.10 5.65 1.34
N THR A 871 5.35 4.68 0.84
CA THR A 871 3.94 4.81 0.46
C THR A 871 3.16 3.65 1.07
N ALA A 872 1.91 3.87 1.43
CA ALA A 872 1.07 2.82 1.98
C ALA A 872 0.86 1.70 0.94
N GLY A 873 1.13 0.45 1.35
CA GLY A 873 0.68 -0.74 0.63
C GLY A 873 -0.71 -1.18 1.10
N PRO A 874 -1.26 -2.27 0.52
CA PRO A 874 -2.48 -2.90 1.03
C PRO A 874 -2.20 -3.53 2.40
N ASP A 875 -3.13 -3.42 3.34
CA ASP A 875 -2.95 -4.01 4.67
C ASP A 875 -3.10 -5.55 4.60
N LEU A 876 -2.42 -6.23 5.53
CA LEU A 876 -2.65 -7.64 5.83
C LEU A 876 -4.08 -7.82 6.36
N ALA A 877 -4.64 -9.03 6.22
CA ALA A 877 -5.97 -9.35 6.74
C ALA A 877 -6.07 -9.22 8.27
N ALA A 878 -4.95 -9.37 8.97
CA ALA A 878 -4.83 -9.20 10.42
C ALA A 878 -3.44 -8.67 10.78
N GLY A 879 -3.38 -7.92 11.87
CA GLY A 879 -2.11 -7.47 12.44
C GLY A 879 -1.34 -8.63 13.04
N LYS A 880 -0.05 -8.74 12.70
CA LYS A 880 0.79 -9.87 13.13
C LYS A 880 2.28 -9.56 13.14
N MET A 881 2.95 -10.11 14.14
CA MET A 881 4.40 -10.36 14.16
C MET A 881 4.71 -11.70 13.49
N TYR A 882 5.99 -11.99 13.25
CA TYR A 882 6.51 -13.27 12.76
C TYR A 882 6.01 -13.69 11.36
N VAL A 883 5.63 -12.71 10.53
CA VAL A 883 5.16 -12.96 9.17
C VAL A 883 6.32 -13.37 8.26
N SER A 884 6.18 -14.50 7.56
CA SER A 884 7.19 -14.97 6.60
C SER A 884 6.78 -14.64 5.16
N PRO A 885 7.39 -13.64 4.50
CA PRO A 885 7.22 -13.39 3.06
C PRO A 885 8.15 -14.29 2.23
N VAL A 886 7.59 -15.00 1.26
CA VAL A 886 8.32 -15.92 0.37
C VAL A 886 8.08 -15.54 -1.10
N ILE A 887 9.14 -15.18 -1.82
CA ILE A 887 9.06 -14.89 -3.26
C ILE A 887 8.82 -16.19 -4.05
N LEU A 888 7.84 -16.17 -4.95
CA LEU A 888 7.50 -17.30 -5.81
C LEU A 888 8.00 -17.13 -7.26
N PRO A 889 8.20 -18.24 -8.01
CA PRO A 889 8.59 -18.22 -9.41
C PRO A 889 7.66 -17.42 -10.32
N ASP A 890 6.37 -17.33 -10.00
CA ASP A 890 5.38 -16.57 -10.78
C ASP A 890 5.41 -15.06 -10.53
N GLY A 891 6.39 -14.57 -9.74
CA GLY A 891 6.60 -13.15 -9.48
C GLY A 891 5.66 -12.58 -8.41
N LYS A 892 5.03 -13.44 -7.61
CA LYS A 892 4.21 -13.06 -6.46
C LYS A 892 4.96 -13.31 -5.15
N VAL A 893 4.45 -12.78 -4.04
CA VAL A 893 4.98 -13.02 -2.70
C VAL A 893 3.91 -13.72 -1.87
N PHE A 894 4.20 -14.92 -1.41
CA PHE A 894 3.34 -15.65 -0.48
C PHE A 894 3.71 -15.25 0.95
N GLU A 895 2.78 -14.66 1.68
CA GLU A 895 2.95 -14.38 3.11
C GLU A 895 2.20 -15.42 3.93
N THR A 896 2.83 -15.91 5.00
CA THR A 896 2.23 -16.92 5.88
C THR A 896 2.77 -16.83 7.31
N GLY A 897 2.06 -17.50 8.22
CA GLY A 897 2.35 -17.50 9.64
C GLY A 897 2.04 -16.17 10.32
N GLY A 898 2.46 -16.11 11.57
CA GLY A 898 2.41 -14.95 12.43
C GLY A 898 1.56 -15.17 13.69
N ALA A 899 1.61 -14.17 14.57
CA ALA A 899 0.80 -14.12 15.77
C ALA A 899 0.67 -12.68 16.28
N LYS A 900 -0.35 -12.45 17.10
CA LYS A 900 -0.49 -11.19 17.84
C LYS A 900 0.53 -11.08 18.96
N HIS A 901 0.73 -12.18 19.69
CA HIS A 901 1.74 -12.31 20.74
C HIS A 901 2.32 -13.73 20.74
N ASN A 902 3.42 -13.96 21.45
CA ASN A 902 4.10 -15.26 21.43
C ASN A 902 3.43 -16.35 22.32
N TYR A 903 2.11 -16.52 22.20
CA TYR A 903 1.38 -17.64 22.79
C TYR A 903 0.46 -18.28 21.75
N ASN A 904 0.25 -19.59 21.87
CA ASN A 904 -0.48 -20.38 20.86
C ASN A 904 -1.92 -19.88 20.62
N GLU A 905 -2.59 -19.36 21.64
CA GLU A 905 -3.93 -18.77 21.54
C GLU A 905 -3.99 -17.48 20.71
N TYR A 906 -2.85 -16.85 20.45
CA TYR A 906 -2.71 -15.63 19.66
C TYR A 906 -2.15 -15.88 18.25
N ALA A 907 -2.05 -17.14 17.82
CA ALA A 907 -1.63 -17.49 16.48
C ALA A 907 -2.56 -16.86 15.43
N VAL A 908 -1.97 -16.28 14.39
CA VAL A 908 -2.68 -15.68 13.26
C VAL A 908 -2.42 -16.58 12.05
N HIS A 909 -3.49 -17.16 11.52
CA HIS A 909 -3.41 -18.21 10.51
C HIS A 909 -3.64 -17.70 9.08
N GLU A 910 -4.20 -16.50 8.96
CA GLU A 910 -4.46 -15.81 7.72
C GLU A 910 -3.15 -15.72 6.91
N ALA A 911 -3.20 -16.28 5.70
CA ALA A 911 -2.14 -16.23 4.71
C ALA A 911 -2.69 -15.61 3.44
N SER A 912 -1.82 -14.97 2.67
CA SER A 912 -2.20 -14.24 1.46
C SER A 912 -1.13 -14.31 0.40
N MET A 913 -1.54 -14.09 -0.84
CA MET A 913 -0.64 -13.89 -1.97
C MET A 913 -0.65 -12.43 -2.35
N TYR A 914 0.49 -11.76 -2.23
CA TYR A 914 0.70 -10.42 -2.74
C TYR A 914 1.07 -10.47 -4.22
N ASP A 915 0.38 -9.67 -5.03
CA ASP A 915 0.75 -9.42 -6.42
C ASP A 915 1.36 -8.01 -6.58
N PRO A 916 2.67 -7.89 -6.84
CA PRO A 916 3.33 -6.60 -7.02
C PRO A 916 2.85 -5.79 -8.23
N VAL A 917 2.20 -6.44 -9.20
CA VAL A 917 1.68 -5.76 -10.41
C VAL A 917 0.38 -5.04 -10.10
N THR A 918 -0.54 -5.70 -9.41
CA THR A 918 -1.85 -5.13 -9.06
C THR A 918 -1.84 -4.42 -7.72
N ASN A 919 -0.80 -4.61 -6.90
CA ASN A 919 -0.67 -4.11 -5.54
C ASN A 919 -1.82 -4.58 -4.62
N THR A 920 -2.13 -5.87 -4.67
CA THR A 920 -3.26 -6.46 -3.92
C THR A 920 -2.87 -7.77 -3.24
N PHE A 921 -3.45 -8.02 -2.07
CA PHE A 921 -3.44 -9.34 -1.43
C PHE A 921 -4.65 -10.17 -1.86
N THR A 922 -4.41 -11.45 -2.14
CA THR A 922 -5.46 -12.47 -2.32
C THR A 922 -5.39 -13.49 -1.19
N PRO A 923 -6.48 -13.75 -0.44
CA PRO A 923 -6.47 -14.73 0.65
C PRO A 923 -6.11 -16.14 0.19
N MET A 924 -5.21 -16.79 0.92
CA MET A 924 -4.69 -18.13 0.67
C MET A 924 -5.03 -19.07 1.84
N PRO A 925 -4.97 -20.40 1.64
CA PRO A 925 -5.16 -21.36 2.71
C PRO A 925 -4.10 -21.16 3.79
N ALA A 926 -4.56 -21.15 5.05
CA ALA A 926 -3.71 -21.10 6.23
C ALA A 926 -2.85 -22.35 6.37
N ASP A 927 -1.63 -22.19 6.92
CA ASP A 927 -0.85 -23.33 7.41
C ASP A 927 -1.66 -24.01 8.54
N PRO A 928 -1.87 -25.34 8.48
CA PRO A 928 -2.52 -26.08 9.56
C PRO A 928 -1.73 -26.12 10.87
N LEU A 929 -0.44 -25.75 10.87
CA LEU A 929 0.39 -25.64 12.07
C LEU A 929 0.59 -24.17 12.46
N ASN A 930 0.73 -23.91 13.77
CA ASN A 930 1.08 -22.58 14.26
C ASN A 930 2.50 -22.23 13.82
N ARG A 931 2.69 -21.06 13.21
CA ARG A 931 4.00 -20.56 12.76
C ARG A 931 4.24 -19.18 13.36
N MET A 932 4.79 -19.11 14.56
CA MET A 932 5.01 -17.86 15.29
C MET A 932 6.51 -17.59 15.45
N TYR A 933 6.95 -17.16 16.63
CA TYR A 933 8.36 -16.97 16.93
C TYR A 933 9.19 -18.22 16.61
N HIS A 934 10.40 -18.02 16.09
CA HIS A 934 11.30 -19.09 15.60
C HIS A 934 10.74 -19.98 14.46
N SER A 935 9.68 -19.55 13.77
CA SER A 935 9.27 -20.19 12.53
C SER A 935 10.01 -19.64 11.32
N SER A 936 9.96 -20.36 10.20
CA SER A 936 10.50 -19.92 8.92
C SER A 936 9.74 -20.57 7.77
N ALA A 937 9.51 -19.81 6.71
CA ALA A 937 9.00 -20.33 5.42
C ALA A 937 9.95 -19.96 4.27
N PHE A 938 10.11 -20.87 3.30
CA PHE A 938 11.06 -20.70 2.20
C PHE A 938 10.68 -21.49 0.94
N LEU A 939 11.11 -20.99 -0.22
CA LEU A 939 10.88 -21.61 -1.53
C LEU A 939 11.78 -22.84 -1.74
N LEU A 940 11.19 -23.96 -2.13
CA LEU A 940 11.90 -25.16 -2.57
C LEU A 940 12.19 -25.12 -4.08
N PRO A 941 13.23 -25.83 -4.57
CA PRO A 941 13.57 -25.87 -6.01
C PRO A 941 12.48 -26.41 -6.91
N ASP A 942 11.54 -27.19 -6.38
CA ASP A 942 10.40 -27.67 -7.14
C ASP A 942 9.26 -26.66 -7.26
N GLY A 943 9.36 -25.48 -6.62
CA GLY A 943 8.35 -24.41 -6.63
C GLY A 943 7.34 -24.49 -5.48
N ARG A 944 7.43 -25.46 -4.56
CA ARG A 944 6.62 -25.49 -3.34
C ARG A 944 7.23 -24.59 -2.27
N VAL A 945 6.45 -24.25 -1.25
CA VAL A 945 6.95 -23.53 -0.06
C VAL A 945 6.94 -24.49 1.13
N ALA A 946 8.05 -24.62 1.84
CA ALA A 946 8.09 -25.34 3.12
C ALA A 946 8.02 -24.33 4.27
N ALA A 947 7.36 -24.72 5.37
CA ALA A 947 7.38 -24.01 6.63
C ALA A 947 7.74 -24.95 7.78
N ILE A 948 8.54 -24.44 8.71
CA ILE A 948 9.11 -25.17 9.85
C ILE A 948 9.16 -24.30 11.10
N GLY A 949 9.31 -24.94 12.25
CA GLY A 949 9.52 -24.28 13.53
C GLY A 949 8.28 -23.58 14.08
N ASN A 950 8.28 -23.43 15.39
CA ASN A 950 7.37 -22.61 16.20
C ASN A 950 7.85 -22.73 17.64
N ASN A 951 8.08 -21.63 18.33
CA ASN A 951 8.54 -21.63 19.72
C ASN A 951 7.75 -20.64 20.59
N PRO A 952 6.54 -21.04 21.02
CA PRO A 952 5.73 -20.24 21.93
C PRO A 952 6.42 -20.03 23.29
N SER A 953 6.02 -18.98 24.00
CA SER A 953 6.57 -18.63 25.31
C SER A 953 6.29 -19.65 26.43
N ASP A 954 5.44 -20.65 26.19
CA ASP A 954 5.19 -21.77 27.12
C ASP A 954 6.35 -22.79 27.15
N GLY A 955 7.39 -22.59 26.33
CA GLY A 955 8.58 -23.43 26.25
C GLY A 955 8.44 -24.63 25.30
N SER A 956 7.27 -24.85 24.71
CA SER A 956 7.06 -25.88 23.70
C SER A 956 7.79 -25.57 22.39
N PHE A 957 7.91 -26.58 21.52
CA PHE A 957 8.41 -26.41 20.16
C PHE A 957 7.69 -27.34 19.19
N ASP A 958 7.26 -26.79 18.06
CA ASP A 958 6.67 -27.59 16.98
C ASP A 958 7.77 -28.08 16.02
N LEU A 959 7.92 -29.41 15.93
CA LEU A 959 8.86 -30.07 15.03
C LEU A 959 8.23 -30.42 13.67
N GLY A 960 6.94 -30.15 13.49
CA GLY A 960 6.18 -30.43 12.28
C GLY A 960 6.65 -29.61 11.09
N ILE A 961 6.71 -30.27 9.94
CA ILE A 961 7.04 -29.65 8.64
C ILE A 961 5.75 -29.60 7.82
N SER A 962 5.40 -28.42 7.34
CA SER A 962 4.27 -28.21 6.42
C SER A 962 4.81 -27.77 5.06
N VAL A 963 4.15 -28.23 3.99
CA VAL A 963 4.51 -27.87 2.62
C VAL A 963 3.27 -27.34 1.90
N TYR A 964 3.33 -26.09 1.47
CA TYR A 964 2.34 -25.47 0.63
C TYR A 964 2.62 -25.80 -0.84
N SER A 965 1.60 -26.31 -1.51
CA SER A 965 1.59 -26.56 -2.95
C SER A 965 0.79 -25.45 -3.65
N PRO A 966 1.46 -24.49 -4.33
CA PRO A 966 0.77 -23.42 -5.05
C PRO A 966 -0.10 -23.96 -6.18
N TRP A 967 -0.99 -23.11 -6.69
CA TRP A 967 -1.95 -23.46 -7.74
C TRP A 967 -1.32 -24.15 -8.96
N TYR A 968 -0.11 -23.78 -9.35
CA TYR A 968 0.56 -24.34 -10.52
C TYR A 968 1.03 -25.80 -10.34
N MET A 969 1.00 -26.35 -9.12
CA MET A 969 1.37 -27.74 -8.86
C MET A 969 0.37 -28.75 -9.45
N ASN A 970 -0.87 -28.32 -9.73
CA ASN A 970 -1.89 -29.16 -10.34
C ASN A 970 -1.95 -29.05 -11.89
N ARG A 971 -0.98 -28.36 -12.50
CA ARG A 971 -0.92 -28.11 -13.95
C ARG A 971 0.23 -28.88 -14.60
N ALA A 972 0.18 -29.03 -15.92
CA ALA A 972 1.33 -29.47 -16.69
C ALA A 972 2.39 -28.37 -16.69
N ARG A 973 3.60 -28.68 -16.24
CA ARG A 973 4.67 -27.69 -16.04
C ARG A 973 5.69 -27.73 -17.19
N PRO A 974 6.23 -26.58 -17.63
CA PRO A 974 7.34 -26.57 -18.55
C PRO A 974 8.59 -27.19 -17.91
N THR A 975 9.56 -27.57 -18.72
CA THR A 975 10.82 -28.18 -18.30
C THR A 975 11.99 -27.42 -18.90
N ILE A 976 13.12 -27.40 -18.18
CA ILE A 976 14.42 -26.93 -18.67
C ILE A 976 15.30 -28.18 -18.83
N SER A 977 15.33 -28.75 -20.03
CA SER A 977 16.11 -29.96 -20.29
C SER A 977 17.61 -29.66 -20.42
N ASP A 978 17.96 -28.47 -20.90
CA ASP A 978 19.34 -28.02 -20.96
C ASP A 978 19.50 -26.52 -20.67
N ALA A 979 20.57 -26.19 -19.93
CA ALA A 979 21.00 -24.83 -19.61
C ALA A 979 22.49 -24.87 -19.20
N PRO A 980 23.30 -23.87 -19.60
CA PRO A 980 24.66 -23.70 -19.09
C PRO A 980 24.69 -23.59 -17.57
N ALA A 981 25.72 -24.17 -16.95
CA ALA A 981 25.84 -24.19 -15.49
C ALA A 981 26.31 -22.85 -14.88
N GLN A 982 26.96 -21.99 -15.68
CA GLN A 982 27.49 -20.72 -15.24
C GLN A 982 27.06 -19.58 -16.16
N PHE A 983 26.56 -18.50 -15.56
CA PHE A 983 26.10 -17.28 -16.19
C PHE A 983 26.96 -16.10 -15.73
N ASN A 984 27.56 -15.40 -16.68
CA ASN A 984 28.34 -14.19 -16.48
C ASN A 984 27.45 -12.97 -16.72
N TYR A 985 27.74 -11.87 -16.04
CA TYR A 985 27.05 -10.60 -16.20
C TYR A 985 27.06 -10.12 -17.66
N GLY A 986 25.91 -9.65 -18.16
CA GLY A 986 25.73 -9.21 -19.54
C GLY A 986 25.79 -10.32 -20.61
N GLY A 987 25.94 -11.59 -20.21
CA GLY A 987 25.98 -12.74 -21.11
C GLY A 987 24.61 -13.13 -21.67
N ASN A 988 24.61 -13.87 -22.78
CA ASN A 988 23.42 -14.48 -23.37
C ASN A 988 23.55 -16.01 -23.35
N TYR A 989 22.50 -16.70 -22.92
CA TYR A 989 22.53 -18.14 -22.65
C TYR A 989 21.35 -18.86 -23.29
N ASN A 990 21.66 -19.83 -24.16
CA ASN A 990 20.64 -20.67 -24.78
C ASN A 990 20.15 -21.74 -23.80
N LEU A 991 18.83 -21.90 -23.69
CA LEU A 991 18.15 -22.90 -22.89
C LEU A 991 17.34 -23.81 -23.81
N THR A 992 17.34 -25.11 -23.53
CA THR A 992 16.39 -26.05 -24.14
C THR A 992 15.22 -26.25 -23.20
N VAL A 993 14.02 -25.92 -23.68
CA VAL A 993 12.78 -25.86 -22.89
C VAL A 993 11.63 -26.61 -23.54
N SER A 994 10.57 -26.87 -22.79
CA SER A 994 9.30 -27.38 -23.32
C SER A 994 8.17 -26.36 -23.22
N GLY A 995 7.38 -26.22 -24.28
CA GLY A 995 6.24 -25.29 -24.31
C GLY A 995 6.64 -23.87 -24.73
N GLY A 996 5.64 -23.00 -24.91
CA GLY A 996 5.87 -21.58 -25.18
C GLY A 996 6.22 -20.85 -23.88
N ILE A 997 7.49 -20.47 -23.73
CA ILE A 997 7.98 -19.78 -22.53
C ILE A 997 7.74 -18.27 -22.65
N GLY A 998 7.01 -17.73 -21.67
CA GLY A 998 6.72 -16.31 -21.55
C GLY A 998 7.69 -15.58 -20.63
N ARG A 999 8.25 -16.22 -19.59
CA ARG A 999 9.11 -15.55 -18.60
C ARG A 999 10.21 -16.48 -18.09
N ALA A 1000 11.38 -15.91 -17.79
CA ALA A 1000 12.50 -16.60 -17.15
C ALA A 1000 12.99 -15.76 -15.97
N THR A 1001 13.31 -16.40 -14.85
CA THR A 1001 13.69 -15.69 -13.63
C THR A 1001 14.74 -16.48 -12.84
N LEU A 1002 15.66 -15.75 -12.21
CA LEU A 1002 16.62 -16.27 -11.24
C LEU A 1002 16.14 -15.90 -9.83
N ILE A 1003 15.92 -16.91 -8.98
CA ILE A 1003 15.59 -16.70 -7.57
C ILE A 1003 16.76 -17.12 -6.70
N ARG A 1004 17.25 -16.21 -5.85
CA ARG A 1004 18.30 -16.55 -4.87
C ARG A 1004 17.70 -17.49 -3.83
N PRO A 1005 18.34 -18.62 -3.48
CA PRO A 1005 17.83 -19.51 -2.45
C PRO A 1005 17.77 -18.80 -1.09
N SER A 1006 16.70 -19.07 -0.35
CA SER A 1006 16.50 -18.46 0.95
C SER A 1006 17.51 -18.93 1.99
N SER A 1007 17.88 -18.00 2.87
CA SER A 1007 18.66 -18.24 4.08
C SER A 1007 17.98 -17.46 5.20
N VAL A 1008 17.00 -18.10 5.85
CA VAL A 1008 15.95 -17.44 6.63
C VAL A 1008 15.97 -17.88 8.09
N THR A 1009 15.70 -16.93 8.98
CA THR A 1009 15.41 -17.15 10.39
C THR A 1009 14.64 -15.94 10.94
N HIS A 1010 13.85 -16.10 12.01
CA HIS A 1010 13.16 -14.98 12.67
C HIS A 1010 12.37 -14.07 11.71
N SER A 1011 11.75 -14.64 10.68
CA SER A 1011 11.04 -13.90 9.62
C SER A 1011 11.91 -12.94 8.79
N SER A 1012 13.24 -13.07 8.88
CA SER A 1012 14.20 -12.25 8.15
C SER A 1012 14.98 -13.10 7.14
N ASP A 1013 15.01 -12.61 5.90
CA ASP A 1013 15.92 -13.03 4.85
C ASP A 1013 16.30 -11.78 4.05
N PRO A 1014 17.46 -11.15 4.33
CA PRO A 1014 17.88 -9.93 3.65
C PRO A 1014 18.35 -10.19 2.20
N ASN A 1015 18.49 -11.47 1.79
CA ASN A 1015 19.13 -11.86 0.54
C ASN A 1015 18.15 -12.39 -0.51
N GLN A 1016 16.96 -12.87 -0.10
CA GLN A 1016 15.95 -13.35 -1.04
C GLN A 1016 15.62 -12.29 -2.09
N ARG A 1017 15.65 -12.71 -3.36
CA ARG A 1017 15.35 -11.84 -4.50
C ARG A 1017 15.03 -12.67 -5.73
N SER A 1018 14.24 -12.08 -6.62
CA SER A 1018 13.92 -12.63 -7.93
C SER A 1018 14.33 -11.65 -9.00
N VAL A 1019 15.08 -12.12 -10.00
CA VAL A 1019 15.67 -11.32 -11.07
C VAL A 1019 15.16 -11.85 -12.39
N ASP A 1020 14.37 -11.04 -13.09
CA ASP A 1020 13.83 -11.44 -14.39
C ASP A 1020 14.89 -11.38 -15.49
N LEU A 1021 14.89 -12.38 -16.35
CA LEU A 1021 15.82 -12.47 -17.48
C LEU A 1021 15.06 -12.18 -18.78
N PRO A 1022 15.51 -11.21 -19.58
CA PRO A 1022 15.03 -11.05 -20.95
C PRO A 1022 15.09 -12.34 -21.75
N ILE A 1023 14.03 -12.65 -22.50
CA ILE A 1023 13.98 -13.81 -23.39
C ILE A 1023 13.99 -13.38 -24.85
N THR A 1024 14.77 -14.07 -25.67
CA THR A 1024 14.68 -14.04 -27.13
C THR A 1024 14.53 -15.46 -27.69
N GLY A 1025 13.96 -15.59 -28.89
CA GLY A 1025 13.66 -16.89 -29.51
C GLY A 1025 12.28 -17.45 -29.12
N THR A 1026 11.88 -18.54 -29.79
CA THR A 1026 10.57 -19.20 -29.61
C THR A 1026 10.70 -20.72 -29.73
N GLY A 1027 9.67 -21.45 -29.30
CA GLY A 1027 9.66 -22.90 -29.37
C GLY A 1027 10.51 -23.55 -28.26
N THR A 1028 11.24 -24.62 -28.59
CA THR A 1028 12.00 -25.42 -27.62
C THR A 1028 13.41 -24.89 -27.32
N SER A 1029 13.83 -23.82 -27.99
CA SER A 1029 15.13 -23.18 -27.77
C SER A 1029 14.90 -21.68 -27.57
N ILE A 1030 15.21 -21.20 -26.39
CA ILE A 1030 15.14 -19.78 -26.03
C ILE A 1030 16.52 -19.30 -25.59
N SER A 1031 16.81 -18.01 -25.72
CA SER A 1031 18.01 -17.39 -25.15
C SER A 1031 17.60 -16.42 -24.04
N VAL A 1032 18.29 -16.47 -22.91
CA VAL A 1032 18.12 -15.53 -21.79
C VAL A 1032 19.30 -14.59 -21.66
N GLU A 1033 19.05 -13.31 -21.36
CA GLU A 1033 20.08 -12.28 -21.15
C GLU A 1033 20.31 -12.04 -19.66
N MET A 1034 21.57 -12.02 -19.23
CA MET A 1034 21.93 -11.67 -17.86
C MET A 1034 22.01 -10.15 -17.66
N PRO A 1035 21.50 -9.60 -16.54
CA PRO A 1035 21.78 -8.22 -16.16
C PRO A 1035 23.29 -7.96 -16.07
N THR A 1036 23.70 -6.71 -16.34
CA THR A 1036 25.09 -6.27 -16.18
C THR A 1036 25.41 -5.79 -14.76
N ASN A 1037 24.38 -5.44 -13.97
CA ASN A 1037 24.55 -4.90 -12.64
C ASN A 1037 24.60 -6.04 -11.59
N PRO A 1038 25.76 -6.27 -10.96
CA PRO A 1038 25.89 -7.34 -9.98
C PRO A 1038 25.20 -7.02 -8.64
N ASN A 1039 24.84 -5.77 -8.35
CA ASN A 1039 24.07 -5.45 -7.14
C ASN A 1039 22.62 -5.94 -7.24
N LEU A 1040 22.06 -6.06 -8.46
CA LEU A 1040 20.75 -6.67 -8.68
C LEU A 1040 20.80 -8.18 -8.48
N VAL A 1041 21.89 -8.81 -8.96
CA VAL A 1041 22.13 -10.26 -8.92
C VAL A 1041 23.53 -10.55 -8.35
N PRO A 1042 23.70 -10.47 -7.02
CA PRO A 1042 24.99 -10.75 -6.38
C PRO A 1042 25.52 -12.14 -6.75
N PRO A 1043 26.85 -12.33 -6.80
CA PRO A 1043 27.43 -13.63 -7.14
C PRO A 1043 26.89 -14.77 -6.27
N GLY A 1044 26.77 -15.97 -6.84
CA GLY A 1044 26.25 -17.14 -6.14
C GLY A 1044 25.43 -18.09 -6.99
N TYR A 1045 24.89 -19.13 -6.35
CA TYR A 1045 23.93 -20.03 -6.97
C TYR A 1045 22.51 -19.48 -6.91
N TYR A 1046 21.77 -19.69 -8.00
CA TYR A 1046 20.39 -19.29 -8.19
C TYR A 1046 19.54 -20.44 -8.72
N MET A 1047 18.27 -20.42 -8.38
CA MET A 1047 17.24 -21.27 -8.98
C MET A 1047 16.70 -20.59 -10.25
N LEU A 1048 17.04 -21.13 -11.42
CA LEU A 1048 16.49 -20.69 -12.71
C LEU A 1048 15.13 -21.35 -12.95
N PHE A 1049 14.09 -20.54 -13.06
CA PHE A 1049 12.75 -20.95 -13.44
C PHE A 1049 12.38 -20.39 -14.81
N VAL A 1050 11.64 -21.17 -15.60
CA VAL A 1050 10.91 -20.67 -16.79
C VAL A 1050 9.42 -20.84 -16.58
N GLN A 1051 8.62 -19.91 -17.08
CA GLN A 1051 7.16 -19.94 -17.02
C GLN A 1051 6.58 -19.98 -18.43
N ASP A 1052 5.56 -20.80 -18.62
CA ASP A 1052 4.81 -20.81 -19.87
C ASP A 1052 3.90 -19.58 -20.00
N SER A 1053 3.21 -19.44 -21.14
CA SER A 1053 2.24 -18.35 -21.38
C SER A 1053 1.02 -18.35 -20.43
N SER A 1054 0.85 -19.39 -19.62
CA SER A 1054 -0.20 -19.52 -18.61
C SER A 1054 0.36 -19.33 -17.19
N GLY A 1055 1.57 -18.78 -17.04
CA GLY A 1055 2.17 -18.49 -15.74
C GLY A 1055 2.63 -19.71 -14.95
N VAL A 1056 2.62 -20.92 -15.53
CA VAL A 1056 3.01 -22.16 -14.83
C VAL A 1056 4.55 -22.28 -14.84
N PRO A 1057 5.23 -22.29 -13.68
CA PRO A 1057 6.69 -22.39 -13.63
C PRO A 1057 7.18 -23.83 -13.76
N SER A 1058 8.40 -23.99 -14.30
CA SER A 1058 9.15 -25.23 -14.31
C SER A 1058 9.62 -25.63 -12.90
N VAL A 1059 10.16 -26.84 -12.75
CA VAL A 1059 11.11 -27.10 -11.66
C VAL A 1059 12.38 -26.28 -11.92
N ALA A 1060 13.03 -25.78 -10.87
CA ALA A 1060 14.23 -24.98 -11.01
C ALA A 1060 15.39 -25.79 -11.61
N ARG A 1061 16.25 -25.11 -12.35
CA ARG A 1061 17.61 -25.56 -12.63
C ARG A 1061 18.60 -24.69 -11.88
N TRP A 1062 19.56 -25.29 -11.18
CA TRP A 1062 20.60 -24.52 -10.51
C TRP A 1062 21.58 -23.95 -11.52
N VAL A 1063 21.85 -22.66 -11.42
CA VAL A 1063 22.87 -21.95 -12.19
C VAL A 1063 23.75 -21.14 -11.24
N HIS A 1064 25.04 -21.05 -11.56
CA HIS A 1064 25.99 -20.20 -10.86
C HIS A 1064 26.10 -18.86 -11.60
N VAL A 1065 26.07 -17.75 -10.86
CA VAL A 1065 26.21 -16.39 -11.39
C VAL A 1065 27.49 -15.76 -10.85
N GLY A 1066 28.26 -15.13 -11.73
CA GLY A 1066 29.49 -14.41 -11.39
C GLY A 1066 30.77 -15.13 -11.82
#